data_AF-A0A8H3GLY5-F1
#
_entry.id   AF-A0A8H3GLY5-F1
#
_cell.length_a   1.000
_cell.length_b   1.000
_cell.length_c   1.000
_cell.angle_alpha   90.00
_cell.angle_beta   90.00
_cell.angle_gamma   90.00
#
_symmetry.space_group_name_H-M   'P 1'
#
loop_
_entity.id
_entity.type
_entity.pdbx_description
1 polymer ?
#
loop_
_entity_poly.entity_id
_entity_poly.type
_entity_poly.pdbx_seq_one_letter_code
_entity_poly.pdbx_strand_id
1 'polypeptide(L)'
;MPSIFSMFDDIISPGVGEVPAQTKTVAPTKVKFEQPKEQAGLLCTAELETARERCRRKVEAIIRDCRARNCRYRDIEFDLEGDKQRCLYGLNPPKWDPEVGELPPTGPADVLRVTQIFEEPEFFIDGANSSDVAQGYLGNCWFMSAVSTVATREGLINRICVHRDEQVGVYGFLFYRDSGWVDVVIDDLLYTRIPKFEELWGEQKELYHDDKEKFDARARVGGKTLYFARSKTENETWLPLLEKAYAKLHGDYQALDGGWDSEAIEGMTGGISNIIHVKDILDTDRFWEEQLLNANKDRLFGCVIGDSRGEVSGLVTWHAYAVLEALEVNGRRFVRVRNPWGKSEWNGPWSDGSKEWTKEWLNRLDELHHKFGDDGEFLMEYKDFLKTWVTIERSRLFDAGWKLSSMWLNVVSRTYPCAWSFGDVSFTFSVTEDSPAAIVLSQLNERYFTDISGYNDWSMDFVVYRKGAPTEEPYTRSYHNLFWRRTVSVELDKLEKGDYVVHVRLDRKQKWGRKKTYYQDSLEDWDVRKLSKVWTQTAISRSIAVNFDPEPYSDYLPAPEELFGGEDLNSLEEKQIGLEVPLPTTASESNPALAATENLNPTSAKSKTEASESKPDVKAKTTGEEIKTTDEPGAKSEERSLAGGEIKVNGDVEKDSKNEKKDEKDEKDKKDEGPIVITGAELAQSSKAVHEGFTCKECKMSPIEGPWYRCLNSACLSYNICEKCMKSKPNAHDKTHKLLYIQTEEDSKKLKDQLKEGEDNSITLGLRIYTKGGSAVTISGQLRHGNILSWKKKGQN
;
A
#
# COMPACT_ATOMS: atom_id res chain seq x y z
N MET A 1 -27.39 6.56 59.27
CA MET A 1 -28.32 5.48 58.83
C MET A 1 -27.60 4.64 57.78
N PRO A 2 -27.99 3.38 57.55
CA PRO A 2 -27.08 2.38 56.99
C PRO A 2 -27.07 2.27 55.46
N SER A 3 -25.99 1.62 55.01
CA SER A 3 -25.75 0.88 53.75
C SER A 3 -26.92 0.61 52.80
N ILE A 4 -26.66 0.82 51.50
CA ILE A 4 -27.36 0.17 50.36
C ILE A 4 -26.53 -1.02 49.80
N PHE A 5 -25.30 -1.24 50.26
CA PHE A 5 -24.55 -2.49 50.05
C PHE A 5 -25.17 -3.63 50.87
N SER A 6 -26.31 -4.17 50.43
CA SER A 6 -26.97 -5.36 51.02
C SER A 6 -28.03 -6.03 50.12
N MET A 7 -28.01 -5.81 48.80
CA MET A 7 -28.96 -6.42 47.86
C MET A 7 -28.34 -6.97 46.56
N PHE A 8 -27.02 -7.23 46.53
CA PHE A 8 -26.34 -7.83 45.38
C PHE A 8 -25.36 -8.99 45.71
N ASP A 9 -25.27 -9.43 46.97
CA ASP A 9 -24.32 -10.48 47.40
C ASP A 9 -24.89 -11.93 47.31
N ASP A 10 -26.21 -12.10 47.08
CA ASP A 10 -26.91 -13.39 47.24
C ASP A 10 -27.06 -14.24 45.94
N ILE A 11 -26.52 -13.80 44.79
CA ILE A 11 -26.65 -14.54 43.52
C ILE A 11 -25.27 -14.65 42.81
N ILE A 12 -24.83 -15.88 42.59
CA ILE A 12 -23.50 -16.31 42.07
C ILE A 12 -22.36 -16.24 43.11
N SER A 13 -22.43 -17.13 44.11
CA SER A 13 -21.24 -17.79 44.66
C SER A 13 -21.14 -19.20 44.05
N PRO A 14 -20.11 -19.52 43.24
CA PRO A 14 -19.88 -20.88 42.80
C PRO A 14 -19.41 -21.76 43.97
N GLY A 15 -20.16 -22.83 44.27
CA GLY A 15 -19.73 -23.82 45.25
C GLY A 15 -18.45 -24.52 44.79
N VAL A 16 -17.50 -24.76 45.70
CA VAL A 16 -16.24 -25.44 45.40
C VAL A 16 -16.51 -26.93 45.13
N GLY A 17 -16.66 -27.28 43.86
CA GLY A 17 -16.53 -28.65 43.36
C GLY A 17 -15.09 -28.94 42.94
N GLU A 18 -14.61 -30.15 43.20
CA GLU A 18 -13.26 -30.57 42.79
C GLU A 18 -13.17 -30.63 41.25
N VAL A 19 -12.19 -29.94 40.67
CA VAL A 19 -11.95 -29.92 39.22
C VAL A 19 -11.25 -31.22 38.81
N PRO A 20 -11.83 -32.05 37.92
CA PRO A 20 -11.13 -33.18 37.33
C PRO A 20 -9.97 -32.65 36.47
N ALA A 21 -8.74 -33.04 36.80
CA ALA A 21 -7.57 -32.60 36.04
C ALA A 21 -7.57 -33.17 34.61
N GLN A 22 -6.89 -32.46 33.69
CA GLN A 22 -6.62 -32.83 32.29
C GLN A 22 -7.70 -32.56 31.24
N THR A 23 -8.22 -31.33 31.16
CA THR A 23 -8.40 -30.73 29.83
C THR A 23 -7.02 -30.41 29.25
N LYS A 24 -6.57 -31.17 28.24
CA LYS A 24 -5.42 -30.75 27.43
C LYS A 24 -5.79 -29.47 26.69
N THR A 25 -5.03 -28.40 26.88
CA THR A 25 -5.08 -27.23 26.00
C THR A 25 -4.53 -27.62 24.63
N VAL A 26 -5.42 -28.00 23.72
CA VAL A 26 -5.13 -28.02 22.28
C VAL A 26 -4.82 -26.58 21.90
N ALA A 27 -3.61 -26.32 21.41
CA ALA A 27 -3.28 -25.01 20.86
C ALA A 27 -4.11 -24.80 19.59
N PRO A 28 -4.71 -23.60 19.36
CA PRO A 28 -5.50 -23.37 18.16
C PRO A 28 -4.64 -23.62 16.92
N THR A 29 -5.12 -24.53 16.07
CA THR A 29 -4.42 -24.90 14.83
C THR A 29 -4.39 -23.69 13.91
N LYS A 30 -3.21 -23.06 13.75
CA LYS A 30 -3.06 -21.91 12.84
C LYS A 30 -3.51 -22.31 11.43
N VAL A 31 -4.38 -21.51 10.81
CA VAL A 31 -4.73 -21.64 9.40
C VAL A 31 -3.44 -21.58 8.58
N LYS A 32 -3.09 -22.68 7.94
CA LYS A 32 -1.81 -22.79 7.23
C LYS A 32 -1.87 -21.95 5.96
N PHE A 33 -1.21 -20.79 5.98
CA PHE A 33 -1.13 -19.90 4.82
C PHE A 33 -0.50 -20.61 3.61
N GLU A 34 -1.35 -20.94 2.63
CA GLU A 34 -0.94 -21.39 1.30
C GLU A 34 -0.52 -20.16 0.49
N GLN A 35 0.80 -19.94 0.35
CA GLN A 35 1.32 -18.90 -0.53
C GLN A 35 0.72 -19.01 -1.95
N PRO A 36 0.23 -17.91 -2.55
CA PRO A 36 -0.20 -17.88 -3.94
C PRO A 36 0.95 -18.25 -4.90
N LYS A 37 0.98 -19.50 -5.35
CA LYS A 37 2.05 -20.05 -6.22
C LYS A 37 1.94 -19.57 -7.68
N GLU A 38 0.96 -18.74 -8.01
CA GLU A 38 0.56 -18.40 -9.39
C GLU A 38 0.46 -16.87 -9.61
N GLN A 39 1.59 -16.23 -9.94
CA GLN A 39 1.66 -14.82 -10.37
C GLN A 39 2.59 -14.61 -11.58
N ALA A 40 2.57 -15.58 -12.49
CA ALA A 40 3.28 -15.55 -13.77
C ALA A 40 2.41 -16.24 -14.84
N GLY A 41 1.53 -15.48 -15.51
CA GLY A 41 0.56 -16.08 -16.44
C GLY A 41 -0.29 -15.13 -17.27
N LEU A 42 0.32 -14.40 -18.21
CA LEU A 42 -0.38 -13.52 -19.17
C LEU A 42 -1.21 -12.41 -18.49
N LEU A 43 -0.47 -11.53 -17.83
CA LEU A 43 -0.82 -10.14 -17.48
C LEU A 43 -1.73 -9.46 -18.53
N CYS A 44 -1.49 -9.72 -19.83
CA CYS A 44 -2.11 -9.04 -20.97
C CYS A 44 -3.42 -9.67 -21.49
N THR A 45 -3.80 -10.88 -21.06
CA THR A 45 -5.10 -11.51 -21.44
C THR A 45 -5.63 -12.47 -20.37
N ALA A 46 -5.07 -13.68 -20.25
CA ALA A 46 -5.71 -14.76 -19.50
C ALA A 46 -5.90 -14.43 -18.00
N GLU A 47 -4.93 -13.78 -17.37
CA GLU A 47 -5.04 -13.31 -15.99
C GLU A 47 -6.02 -12.13 -15.86
N LEU A 48 -5.94 -11.17 -16.79
CA LEU A 48 -6.84 -10.02 -16.85
C LEU A 48 -8.31 -10.46 -16.97
N GLU A 49 -8.64 -11.35 -17.91
CA GLU A 49 -10.01 -11.87 -18.07
C GLU A 49 -10.45 -12.72 -16.87
N THR A 50 -9.54 -13.46 -16.23
CA THR A 50 -9.83 -14.16 -14.96
C THR A 50 -10.16 -13.17 -13.83
N ALA A 51 -9.41 -12.07 -13.73
CA ALA A 51 -9.68 -11.00 -12.77
C ALA A 51 -10.97 -10.24 -13.10
N ARG A 52 -11.30 -10.05 -14.39
CA ARG A 52 -12.56 -9.45 -14.85
C ARG A 52 -13.75 -10.28 -14.41
N GLU A 53 -13.72 -11.59 -14.65
CA GLU A 53 -14.80 -12.48 -14.23
C GLU A 53 -14.91 -12.58 -12.69
N ARG A 54 -13.77 -12.57 -11.97
CA ARG A 54 -13.73 -12.48 -10.50
C ARG A 54 -14.41 -11.20 -9.98
N CYS A 55 -14.09 -10.05 -10.57
CA CYS A 55 -14.68 -8.76 -10.24
C CYS A 55 -16.19 -8.73 -10.57
N ARG A 56 -16.56 -9.16 -11.78
CA ARG A 56 -17.95 -9.29 -12.24
C ARG A 56 -18.79 -10.11 -11.28
N ARG A 57 -18.35 -11.33 -10.94
CA ARG A 57 -19.04 -12.24 -10.00
C ARG A 57 -19.28 -11.61 -8.63
N LYS A 58 -18.33 -10.84 -8.09
CA LYS A 58 -18.50 -10.11 -6.82
C LYS A 58 -19.56 -9.03 -6.94
N VAL A 59 -19.51 -8.20 -7.98
CA VAL A 59 -20.49 -7.14 -8.21
C VAL A 59 -21.89 -7.73 -8.47
N GLU A 60 -22.03 -8.80 -9.25
CA GLU A 60 -23.31 -9.51 -9.46
C GLU A 60 -23.86 -10.19 -8.20
N ALA A 61 -23.01 -10.54 -7.22
CA ALA A 61 -23.46 -10.99 -5.90
C ALA A 61 -24.02 -9.82 -5.07
N ILE A 62 -23.29 -8.71 -5.00
CA ILE A 62 -23.70 -7.48 -4.32
C ILE A 62 -25.02 -6.94 -4.89
N ILE A 63 -25.16 -6.90 -6.22
CA ILE A 63 -26.38 -6.46 -6.91
C ILE A 63 -27.61 -7.27 -6.47
N ARG A 64 -27.49 -8.60 -6.42
CA ARG A 64 -28.60 -9.49 -6.03
C ARG A 64 -29.01 -9.29 -4.57
N ASP A 65 -28.03 -9.21 -3.68
CA ASP A 65 -28.25 -8.97 -2.25
C ASP A 65 -28.86 -7.58 -1.97
N CYS A 66 -28.31 -6.52 -2.57
CA CYS A 66 -28.85 -5.17 -2.45
C CYS A 66 -30.29 -5.05 -2.97
N ARG A 67 -30.61 -5.69 -4.12
CA ARG A 67 -31.97 -5.77 -4.63
C ARG A 67 -32.89 -6.58 -3.72
N ALA A 68 -32.43 -7.70 -3.15
CA ALA A 68 -33.21 -8.51 -2.21
C ALA A 68 -33.50 -7.77 -0.88
N ARG A 69 -32.57 -6.92 -0.43
CA ARG A 69 -32.70 -6.08 0.78
C ARG A 69 -33.34 -4.71 0.52
N ASN A 70 -33.70 -4.40 -0.73
CA ASN A 70 -34.22 -3.10 -1.18
C ASN A 70 -33.36 -1.91 -0.71
N CYS A 71 -32.03 -2.03 -0.86
CA CYS A 71 -31.07 -0.99 -0.49
C CYS A 71 -30.07 -0.71 -1.62
N ARG A 72 -29.39 0.44 -1.57
CA ARG A 72 -28.16 0.64 -2.34
C ARG A 72 -26.98 -0.08 -1.67
N TYR A 73 -25.92 -0.31 -2.43
CA TYR A 73 -24.66 -0.79 -1.88
C TYR A 73 -24.04 0.27 -0.96
N ARG A 74 -23.37 -0.17 0.11
CA ARG A 74 -22.55 0.67 0.96
C ARG A 74 -21.22 -0.04 1.20
N ASP A 75 -20.14 0.64 0.87
CA ASP A 75 -18.78 0.11 0.95
C ASP A 75 -18.24 0.23 2.38
N ILE A 76 -18.62 -0.71 3.25
CA ILE A 76 -18.25 -0.72 4.68
C ILE A 76 -16.71 -0.72 4.89
N GLU A 77 -15.96 -1.21 3.91
CA GLU A 77 -14.50 -1.22 3.97
C GLU A 77 -13.85 0.14 3.68
N PHE A 78 -14.56 1.05 3.00
CA PHE A 78 -14.13 2.38 2.59
C PHE A 78 -15.28 3.40 2.73
N ASP A 79 -15.91 3.40 3.90
CA ASP A 79 -17.14 4.16 4.18
C ASP A 79 -16.83 5.65 4.37
N LEU A 80 -17.07 6.45 3.33
CA LEU A 80 -16.72 7.87 3.32
C LEU A 80 -17.47 8.71 4.36
N GLU A 81 -18.67 8.28 4.77
CA GLU A 81 -19.53 8.97 5.74
C GLU A 81 -19.28 8.46 7.17
N GLY A 82 -19.30 7.13 7.35
CA GLY A 82 -19.15 6.47 8.66
C GLY A 82 -17.70 6.33 9.13
N ASP A 83 -16.73 6.40 8.23
CA ASP A 83 -15.30 6.24 8.50
C ASP A 83 -14.42 7.30 7.80
N LYS A 84 -14.98 8.51 7.68
CA LYS A 84 -14.44 9.68 6.96
C LYS A 84 -12.93 9.87 7.13
N GLN A 85 -12.44 9.87 8.37
CA GLN A 85 -11.02 10.12 8.66
C GLN A 85 -10.10 9.02 8.11
N ARG A 86 -10.48 7.74 8.22
CA ARG A 86 -9.67 6.61 7.74
C ARG A 86 -9.69 6.46 6.23
N CYS A 87 -10.69 7.03 5.56
CA CYS A 87 -10.78 7.09 4.09
C CYS A 87 -10.05 8.32 3.51
N LEU A 88 -9.85 9.39 4.30
CA LEU A 88 -9.15 10.60 3.88
C LEU A 88 -7.64 10.56 4.11
N TYR A 89 -7.20 10.04 5.26
CA TYR A 89 -5.82 10.18 5.74
C TYR A 89 -5.19 8.84 6.09
N GLY A 90 -3.85 8.79 6.15
CA GLY A 90 -3.05 7.64 6.57
C GLY A 90 -3.22 7.28 8.06
N LEU A 91 -2.19 6.69 8.67
CA LEU A 91 -2.24 6.28 10.08
C LEU A 91 -2.24 7.45 11.07
N ASN A 92 -1.68 8.61 10.69
CA ASN A 92 -1.67 9.82 11.52
C ASN A 92 -2.56 10.92 10.87
N PRO A 93 -3.89 10.91 11.11
CA PRO A 93 -4.77 11.95 10.59
C PRO A 93 -4.47 13.32 11.21
N PRO A 94 -4.71 14.44 10.50
CA PRO A 94 -4.52 15.78 11.04
C PRO A 94 -5.27 16.01 12.35
N LYS A 95 -4.55 16.45 13.37
CA LYS A 95 -5.09 16.74 14.71
C LYS A 95 -5.34 18.25 14.85
N TRP A 96 -6.23 18.63 15.77
CA TRP A 96 -6.40 20.03 16.14
C TRP A 96 -5.16 20.52 16.89
N ASP A 97 -4.53 21.59 16.41
CA ASP A 97 -3.37 22.20 17.04
C ASP A 97 -3.78 23.51 17.77
N PRO A 98 -3.82 23.50 19.12
CA PRO A 98 -4.21 24.67 19.89
C PRO A 98 -3.12 25.75 19.99
N GLU A 99 -1.89 25.53 19.53
CA GLU A 99 -0.82 26.54 19.55
C GLU A 99 -0.85 27.46 18.33
N VAL A 100 -1.15 26.94 17.13
CA VAL A 100 -1.44 27.78 15.95
C VAL A 100 -2.88 28.27 15.91
N GLY A 101 -3.83 27.53 16.51
CA GLY A 101 -5.25 27.90 16.53
C GLY A 101 -5.96 27.78 15.17
N GLU A 102 -5.29 27.19 14.18
CA GLU A 102 -5.86 26.89 12.87
C GLU A 102 -6.58 25.53 12.90
N LEU A 103 -7.74 25.44 12.23
CA LEU A 103 -8.34 24.15 11.93
C LEU A 103 -7.38 23.36 11.02
N PRO A 104 -7.27 22.01 11.18
CA PRO A 104 -6.61 21.19 10.17
C PRO A 104 -7.25 21.48 8.80
N PRO A 105 -6.45 21.46 7.70
CA PRO A 105 -6.85 22.00 6.41
C PRO A 105 -8.21 21.46 5.98
N THR A 106 -9.16 22.36 5.72
CA THR A 106 -10.58 22.05 5.66
C THR A 106 -10.86 20.94 4.66
N GLY A 107 -11.07 19.73 5.19
CA GLY A 107 -11.43 18.55 4.42
C GLY A 107 -12.79 18.72 3.72
N PRO A 108 -13.24 17.71 2.97
CA PRO A 108 -14.57 17.74 2.38
C PRO A 108 -15.62 17.94 3.47
N ALA A 109 -16.59 18.82 3.20
CA ALA A 109 -17.62 19.19 4.16
C ALA A 109 -18.56 18.00 4.40
N ASP A 110 -19.17 17.48 3.34
CA ASP A 110 -20.15 16.39 3.40
C ASP A 110 -19.85 15.25 2.40
N VAL A 111 -20.71 14.23 2.41
CA VAL A 111 -20.71 13.10 1.49
C VAL A 111 -22.11 12.95 0.89
N LEU A 112 -22.21 12.86 -0.43
CA LEU A 112 -23.47 12.65 -1.14
C LEU A 112 -23.35 11.51 -2.15
N ARG A 113 -24.46 10.81 -2.43
CA ARG A 113 -24.56 9.85 -3.54
C ARG A 113 -24.49 10.58 -4.87
N VAL A 114 -24.04 9.91 -5.94
CA VAL A 114 -24.08 10.43 -7.32
C VAL A 114 -25.46 11.02 -7.67
N THR A 115 -26.54 10.29 -7.38
CA THR A 115 -27.92 10.73 -7.65
C THR A 115 -28.48 11.75 -6.63
N GLN A 116 -27.63 12.36 -5.81
CA GLN A 116 -27.94 13.53 -4.98
C GLN A 116 -27.12 14.76 -5.41
N ILE A 117 -26.06 14.56 -6.21
CA ILE A 117 -25.21 15.61 -6.77
C ILE A 117 -25.67 15.96 -8.19
N PHE A 118 -26.08 14.96 -8.97
CA PHE A 118 -26.40 15.09 -10.39
C PHE A 118 -27.87 14.77 -10.66
N GLU A 119 -28.49 15.47 -11.61
CA GLU A 119 -29.91 15.30 -11.96
C GLU A 119 -30.12 14.07 -12.86
N GLU A 120 -29.32 13.97 -13.92
CA GLU A 120 -29.35 12.86 -14.90
C GLU A 120 -27.95 12.23 -15.03
N PRO A 121 -27.40 11.59 -13.97
CA PRO A 121 -26.03 11.10 -13.97
C PRO A 121 -25.78 9.98 -14.97
N GLU A 122 -24.77 10.15 -15.82
CA GLU A 122 -24.25 9.12 -16.71
C GLU A 122 -22.81 8.74 -16.33
N PHE A 123 -22.42 7.48 -16.54
CA PHE A 123 -21.05 7.07 -16.23
C PHE A 123 -20.06 7.65 -17.25
N PHE A 124 -20.40 7.63 -18.53
CA PHE A 124 -19.66 8.28 -19.61
C PHE A 124 -20.63 9.14 -20.43
N ILE A 125 -20.21 10.32 -20.86
CA ILE A 125 -20.91 11.15 -21.86
C ILE A 125 -19.98 11.33 -23.05
N ASP A 126 -20.37 10.83 -24.22
CA ASP A 126 -19.52 10.67 -25.42
C ASP A 126 -18.22 9.85 -25.22
N GLY A 127 -18.08 9.17 -24.08
CA GLY A 127 -16.94 8.32 -23.72
C GLY A 127 -15.89 9.05 -22.88
N ALA A 128 -15.04 8.30 -22.17
CA ALA A 128 -13.96 8.89 -21.37
C ALA A 128 -12.85 9.47 -22.27
N ASN A 129 -12.70 10.79 -22.25
CA ASN A 129 -11.73 11.56 -23.03
C ASN A 129 -10.72 12.28 -22.12
N SER A 130 -9.62 12.78 -22.69
CA SER A 130 -8.68 13.64 -21.95
C SER A 130 -9.34 14.93 -21.49
N SER A 131 -10.23 15.50 -22.32
CA SER A 131 -11.00 16.73 -22.10
C SER A 131 -11.65 16.80 -20.73
N ASP A 132 -12.17 15.67 -20.26
CA ASP A 132 -13.06 15.61 -19.10
C ASP A 132 -12.28 15.73 -17.80
N VAL A 133 -11.00 15.38 -17.81
CA VAL A 133 -10.16 15.36 -16.61
C VAL A 133 -9.97 16.77 -16.05
N ALA A 134 -10.49 17.00 -14.84
CA ALA A 134 -10.20 18.17 -14.02
C ALA A 134 -9.90 17.75 -12.58
N GLN A 135 -8.64 17.97 -12.16
CA GLN A 135 -8.16 17.72 -10.79
C GLN A 135 -8.95 18.51 -9.73
N GLY A 136 -9.14 17.89 -8.57
CA GLY A 136 -9.76 18.51 -7.39
C GLY A 136 -8.76 19.23 -6.47
N TYR A 137 -9.03 19.19 -5.15
CA TYR A 137 -8.19 19.84 -4.14
C TYR A 137 -6.87 19.09 -3.81
N LEU A 138 -6.78 17.81 -4.14
CA LEU A 138 -5.67 16.91 -3.78
C LEU A 138 -4.44 17.08 -4.70
N GLY A 139 -3.22 16.88 -4.20
CA GLY A 139 -1.98 16.93 -4.97
C GLY A 139 -1.69 15.69 -5.84
N ASN A 140 -2.73 15.04 -6.35
CA ASN A 140 -2.65 13.83 -7.17
C ASN A 140 -2.49 14.10 -8.68
N CYS A 141 -1.79 15.18 -9.07
CA CYS A 141 -1.64 15.58 -10.46
C CYS A 141 -1.01 14.51 -11.35
N TRP A 142 -0.08 13.71 -10.81
CA TRP A 142 0.51 12.54 -11.45
C TRP A 142 -0.54 11.51 -11.88
N PHE A 143 -1.57 11.27 -11.06
CA PHE A 143 -2.65 10.34 -11.35
C PHE A 143 -3.64 10.95 -12.36
N MET A 144 -3.99 12.22 -12.22
CA MET A 144 -4.86 12.92 -13.18
C MET A 144 -4.21 13.06 -14.57
N SER A 145 -2.89 13.30 -14.62
CA SER A 145 -2.08 13.25 -15.85
C SER A 145 -2.12 11.86 -16.48
N ALA A 146 -1.87 10.81 -15.69
CA ALA A 146 -1.91 9.43 -16.16
C ALA A 146 -3.31 9.01 -16.65
N VAL A 147 -4.38 9.46 -16.00
CA VAL A 147 -5.75 9.24 -16.47
C VAL A 147 -5.98 9.96 -17.79
N SER A 148 -5.47 11.19 -17.94
CA SER A 148 -5.54 11.94 -19.20
C SER A 148 -4.80 11.24 -20.35
N THR A 149 -3.62 10.66 -20.10
CA THR A 149 -2.90 9.88 -21.13
C THR A 149 -3.62 8.58 -21.47
N VAL A 150 -4.10 7.83 -20.46
CA VAL A 150 -4.84 6.57 -20.65
C VAL A 150 -6.15 6.80 -21.42
N ALA A 151 -6.84 7.92 -21.19
CA ALA A 151 -8.06 8.28 -21.92
C ALA A 151 -7.83 8.56 -23.42
N THR A 152 -6.63 8.97 -23.84
CA THR A 152 -6.34 9.16 -25.29
C THR A 152 -6.42 7.88 -26.12
N ARG A 153 -6.32 6.71 -25.48
CA ARG A 153 -6.36 5.42 -26.17
C ARG A 153 -7.73 4.77 -25.97
N GLU A 154 -8.50 4.76 -27.05
CA GLU A 154 -9.87 4.26 -27.11
C GLU A 154 -10.04 2.92 -26.35
N GLY A 155 -10.99 2.92 -25.42
CA GLY A 155 -11.38 1.73 -24.69
C GLY A 155 -10.40 1.24 -23.61
N LEU A 156 -9.35 1.98 -23.24
CA LEU A 156 -8.57 1.65 -22.03
C LEU A 156 -9.37 1.89 -20.74
N ILE A 157 -9.97 3.07 -20.55
CA ILE A 157 -10.81 3.35 -19.37
C ILE A 157 -11.98 2.35 -19.27
N ASN A 158 -12.57 1.96 -20.42
CA ASN A 158 -13.60 0.92 -20.54
C ASN A 158 -13.14 -0.50 -20.17
N ARG A 159 -11.83 -0.74 -19.98
CA ARG A 159 -11.29 -2.02 -19.46
C ARG A 159 -11.07 -1.99 -17.96
N ILE A 160 -10.82 -0.80 -17.39
CA ILE A 160 -10.58 -0.59 -15.96
C ILE A 160 -11.89 -0.75 -15.18
N CYS A 161 -12.98 -0.09 -15.61
CA CYS A 161 -14.32 -0.33 -15.05
C CYS A 161 -14.94 -1.57 -15.73
N VAL A 162 -15.09 -2.67 -14.99
CA VAL A 162 -15.46 -3.99 -15.56
C VAL A 162 -16.95 -4.28 -15.44
N HIS A 163 -17.56 -3.97 -14.30
CA HIS A 163 -18.98 -4.20 -14.07
C HIS A 163 -19.54 -3.19 -13.06
N ARG A 164 -20.80 -2.78 -13.23
CA ARG A 164 -21.46 -1.78 -12.39
C ARG A 164 -22.98 -1.90 -12.50
N ASP A 165 -23.67 -1.31 -11.53
CA ASP A 165 -25.12 -1.09 -11.55
C ASP A 165 -25.41 0.25 -10.87
N GLU A 166 -25.77 1.24 -11.66
CA GLU A 166 -25.96 2.63 -11.26
C GLU A 166 -27.18 2.81 -10.34
N GLN A 167 -28.18 1.93 -10.43
CA GLN A 167 -29.38 1.96 -9.58
C GLN A 167 -29.06 1.46 -8.16
N VAL A 168 -28.29 0.37 -8.06
CA VAL A 168 -27.76 -0.16 -6.79
C VAL A 168 -26.63 0.74 -6.26
N GLY A 169 -25.94 1.48 -7.12
CA GLY A 169 -24.82 2.34 -6.75
C GLY A 169 -23.57 1.52 -6.43
N VAL A 170 -23.22 0.54 -7.28
CA VAL A 170 -22.03 -0.33 -7.12
C VAL A 170 -21.20 -0.37 -8.40
N TYR A 171 -19.87 -0.27 -8.25
CA TYR A 171 -18.92 -0.20 -9.37
C TYR A 171 -17.68 -1.03 -9.06
N GLY A 172 -17.32 -1.94 -9.97
CA GLY A 172 -16.14 -2.80 -9.88
C GLY A 172 -15.05 -2.40 -10.88
N PHE A 173 -13.88 -2.07 -10.37
CA PHE A 173 -12.70 -1.69 -11.12
C PHE A 173 -11.60 -2.76 -11.04
N LEU A 174 -10.67 -2.75 -11.99
CA LEU A 174 -9.43 -3.53 -11.97
C LEU A 174 -8.21 -2.62 -12.07
N PHE A 175 -7.21 -2.89 -11.22
CA PHE A 175 -5.91 -2.25 -11.27
C PHE A 175 -4.80 -3.29 -11.15
N TYR A 176 -3.66 -3.07 -11.79
CA TYR A 176 -2.48 -3.91 -11.65
C TYR A 176 -1.67 -3.45 -10.43
N ARG A 177 -1.30 -4.38 -9.53
CA ARG A 177 -0.44 -4.09 -8.38
C ARG A 177 0.65 -5.14 -8.25
N ASP A 178 1.90 -4.70 -8.39
CA ASP A 178 3.14 -5.46 -8.32
C ASP A 178 3.27 -6.65 -9.29
N SER A 179 2.47 -7.69 -9.11
CA SER A 179 2.57 -8.99 -9.76
C SER A 179 1.27 -9.51 -10.37
N GLY A 180 0.13 -8.81 -10.20
CA GLY A 180 -1.13 -9.22 -10.81
C GLY A 180 -2.29 -8.23 -10.69
N TRP A 181 -3.44 -8.60 -11.23
CA TRP A 181 -4.65 -7.77 -11.25
C TRP A 181 -5.49 -7.88 -9.96
N VAL A 182 -5.72 -6.74 -9.32
CA VAL A 182 -6.54 -6.54 -8.10
C VAL A 182 -7.90 -5.98 -8.48
N ASP A 183 -8.97 -6.56 -7.93
CA ASP A 183 -10.33 -6.04 -8.06
C ASP A 183 -10.70 -5.10 -6.90
N VAL A 184 -11.31 -3.97 -7.23
CA VAL A 184 -11.73 -2.95 -6.27
C VAL A 184 -13.18 -2.58 -6.54
N VAL A 185 -14.07 -2.97 -5.63
CA VAL A 185 -15.49 -2.63 -5.68
C VAL A 185 -15.77 -1.47 -4.72
N ILE A 186 -16.50 -0.45 -5.19
CA ILE A 186 -16.90 0.76 -4.44
C ILE A 186 -18.39 1.08 -4.60
N ASP A 187 -18.92 1.93 -3.73
CA ASP A 187 -20.25 2.56 -3.90
C ASP A 187 -20.20 3.97 -4.54
N ASP A 188 -21.36 4.56 -4.82
CA ASP A 188 -21.52 5.91 -5.40
C ASP A 188 -21.46 7.10 -4.41
N LEU A 189 -21.02 6.92 -3.16
CA LEU A 189 -20.77 8.05 -2.25
C LEU A 189 -19.54 8.85 -2.69
N LEU A 190 -19.67 10.18 -2.79
CA LEU A 190 -18.60 11.10 -3.17
C LEU A 190 -18.51 12.27 -2.19
N TYR A 191 -17.28 12.76 -1.98
CA TYR A 191 -16.99 13.88 -1.09
C TYR A 191 -17.32 15.23 -1.72
N THR A 192 -18.07 16.09 -1.02
CA THR A 192 -18.42 17.45 -1.48
C THR A 192 -17.73 18.54 -0.68
N ARG A 193 -17.36 19.63 -1.33
CA ARG A 193 -16.80 20.85 -0.71
C ARG A 193 -17.85 21.75 -0.06
N ILE A 194 -19.13 21.43 -0.25
CA ILE A 194 -20.28 22.23 0.19
C ILE A 194 -20.94 21.57 1.41
N PRO A 195 -21.12 22.31 2.52
CA PRO A 195 -21.70 21.79 3.77
C PRO A 195 -23.20 21.53 3.66
N LYS A 196 -23.79 20.98 4.73
CA LYS A 196 -25.24 20.87 4.91
C LYS A 196 -25.83 22.24 5.20
N PHE A 197 -27.09 22.47 4.84
CA PHE A 197 -27.79 23.71 5.17
C PHE A 197 -27.76 23.99 6.69
N GLU A 198 -27.93 22.95 7.50
CA GLU A 198 -27.88 23.02 8.96
C GLU A 198 -26.60 23.66 9.50
N GLU A 199 -25.45 23.40 8.86
CA GLU A 199 -24.10 23.81 9.27
C GLU A 199 -23.78 25.29 8.92
N LEU A 200 -24.58 25.93 8.07
CA LEU A 200 -24.43 27.34 7.68
C LEU A 200 -24.70 28.31 8.84
N TRP A 201 -24.08 29.49 8.81
CA TRP A 201 -24.32 30.58 9.78
C TRP A 201 -25.26 31.66 9.22
N GLY A 202 -25.75 32.57 10.07
CA GLY A 202 -26.90 33.47 9.79
C GLY A 202 -26.91 34.09 8.38
N GLU A 203 -25.94 34.94 8.07
CA GLU A 203 -25.83 35.61 6.75
C GLU A 203 -25.80 34.63 5.56
N GLN A 204 -25.25 33.42 5.75
CA GLN A 204 -25.22 32.37 4.73
C GLN A 204 -26.57 31.70 4.53
N LYS A 205 -27.41 31.61 5.58
CA LYS A 205 -28.80 31.11 5.49
C LYS A 205 -29.74 32.16 4.92
N GLU A 206 -29.58 33.42 5.32
CA GLU A 206 -30.34 34.57 4.81
C GLU A 206 -30.20 34.73 3.27
N LEU A 207 -29.02 34.43 2.72
CA LEU A 207 -28.75 34.41 1.27
C LEU A 207 -29.67 33.45 0.48
N TYR A 208 -30.15 32.39 1.13
CA TYR A 208 -31.13 31.43 0.57
C TYR A 208 -32.54 31.62 1.17
N HIS A 209 -32.77 32.71 1.90
CA HIS A 209 -34.02 33.03 2.61
C HIS A 209 -34.42 31.98 3.65
N ASP A 210 -33.43 31.43 4.37
CA ASP A 210 -33.56 30.33 5.33
C ASP A 210 -34.20 29.04 4.76
N ASP A 211 -34.22 28.92 3.43
CA ASP A 211 -34.84 27.82 2.72
C ASP A 211 -33.78 26.76 2.33
N LYS A 212 -33.87 25.61 3.01
CA LYS A 212 -33.01 24.46 2.76
C LYS A 212 -33.16 23.90 1.35
N GLU A 213 -34.36 23.83 0.80
CA GLU A 213 -34.59 23.27 -0.54
C GLU A 213 -33.95 24.18 -1.61
N LYS A 214 -34.06 25.50 -1.46
CA LYS A 214 -33.34 26.47 -2.30
C LYS A 214 -31.82 26.39 -2.17
N PHE A 215 -31.29 26.00 -1.00
CA PHE A 215 -29.85 25.80 -0.82
C PHE A 215 -29.39 24.49 -1.46
N ASP A 216 -30.00 23.35 -1.08
CA ASP A 216 -29.65 22.03 -1.59
C ASP A 216 -29.72 22.01 -3.14
N ALA A 217 -30.81 22.52 -3.73
CA ALA A 217 -31.03 22.56 -5.19
C ALA A 217 -30.24 23.66 -5.96
N ARG A 218 -29.34 24.40 -5.32
CA ARG A 218 -28.50 25.43 -5.99
C ARG A 218 -27.02 25.34 -5.67
N ALA A 219 -26.70 25.04 -4.41
CA ALA A 219 -25.33 25.03 -3.92
C ALA A 219 -24.71 23.64 -3.93
N ARG A 220 -25.51 22.57 -3.92
CA ARG A 220 -25.05 21.19 -3.67
C ARG A 220 -25.12 20.26 -4.87
N VAL A 221 -25.68 20.74 -5.98
CA VAL A 221 -25.79 20.03 -7.26
C VAL A 221 -24.67 20.41 -8.24
N GLY A 222 -24.35 19.48 -9.15
CA GLY A 222 -23.34 19.60 -10.20
C GLY A 222 -21.91 19.26 -9.74
N GLY A 223 -21.08 18.76 -10.65
CA GLY A 223 -19.75 18.23 -10.38
C GLY A 223 -18.77 19.26 -9.82
N LYS A 224 -19.05 20.56 -9.95
CA LYS A 224 -18.30 21.65 -9.29
C LYS A 224 -18.36 21.58 -7.76
N THR A 225 -19.31 20.86 -7.16
CA THR A 225 -19.44 20.69 -5.71
C THR A 225 -18.56 19.57 -5.16
N LEU A 226 -18.04 18.67 -6.00
CA LEU A 226 -17.09 17.62 -5.61
C LEU A 226 -15.81 18.25 -5.02
N TYR A 227 -15.23 17.60 -4.02
CA TYR A 227 -14.00 18.06 -3.36
C TYR A 227 -12.72 17.59 -4.09
N PHE A 228 -12.74 16.33 -4.53
CA PHE A 228 -11.66 15.73 -5.33
C PHE A 228 -11.95 15.87 -6.84
N ALA A 229 -11.44 14.97 -7.69
CA ALA A 229 -11.56 15.10 -9.14
C ALA A 229 -13.00 15.09 -9.63
N ARG A 230 -13.23 15.67 -10.81
CA ARG A 230 -14.54 15.74 -11.46
C ARG A 230 -14.39 15.73 -12.98
N SER A 231 -15.40 15.22 -13.69
CA SER A 231 -15.52 15.52 -15.11
C SER A 231 -15.74 17.01 -15.34
N LYS A 232 -15.25 17.54 -16.47
CA LYS A 232 -15.60 18.87 -16.98
C LYS A 232 -17.03 18.91 -17.47
N THR A 233 -17.43 17.87 -18.19
CA THR A 233 -18.79 17.59 -18.62
C THR A 233 -19.68 17.40 -17.39
N GLU A 234 -20.80 18.14 -17.35
CA GLU A 234 -21.74 18.05 -16.23
C GLU A 234 -22.54 16.75 -16.30
N ASN A 235 -23.03 16.24 -15.17
CA ASN A 235 -23.65 14.90 -15.02
C ASN A 235 -22.74 13.68 -15.31
N GLU A 236 -21.51 13.83 -15.81
CA GLU A 236 -20.61 12.70 -16.04
C GLU A 236 -19.87 12.27 -14.75
N THR A 237 -19.76 10.95 -14.51
CA THR A 237 -19.34 10.40 -13.21
C THR A 237 -18.16 9.42 -13.19
N TRP A 238 -17.60 8.99 -14.33
CA TRP A 238 -16.50 7.99 -14.32
C TRP A 238 -15.26 8.45 -13.55
N LEU A 239 -14.83 9.71 -13.71
CA LEU A 239 -13.58 10.21 -13.13
C LEU A 239 -13.57 10.21 -11.59
N PRO A 240 -14.54 10.81 -10.87
CA PRO A 240 -14.57 10.77 -9.41
C PRO A 240 -14.70 9.34 -8.86
N LEU A 241 -15.40 8.45 -9.56
CA LEU A 241 -15.52 7.04 -9.16
C LEU A 241 -14.22 6.26 -9.40
N LEU A 242 -13.51 6.52 -10.51
CA LEU A 242 -12.19 5.96 -10.80
C LEU A 242 -11.14 6.42 -9.77
N GLU A 243 -11.13 7.70 -9.42
CA GLU A 243 -10.27 8.27 -8.37
C GLU A 243 -10.57 7.65 -7.01
N LYS A 244 -11.84 7.53 -6.61
CA LYS A 244 -12.24 6.84 -5.37
C LYS A 244 -11.79 5.39 -5.34
N ALA A 245 -11.92 4.66 -6.45
CA ALA A 245 -11.46 3.28 -6.55
C ALA A 245 -9.92 3.17 -6.45
N TYR A 246 -9.20 4.14 -7.00
CA TYR A 246 -7.73 4.19 -6.89
C TYR A 246 -7.27 4.63 -5.49
N ALA A 247 -8.01 5.52 -4.80
CA ALA A 247 -7.80 5.82 -3.39
C ALA A 247 -8.00 4.58 -2.52
N LYS A 248 -9.08 3.81 -2.73
CA LYS A 248 -9.31 2.53 -2.03
C LYS A 248 -8.23 1.49 -2.31
N LEU A 249 -7.71 1.39 -3.54
CA LEU A 249 -6.57 0.51 -3.89
C LEU A 249 -5.31 0.81 -3.05
N HIS A 250 -5.17 2.05 -2.60
CA HIS A 250 -4.05 2.59 -1.83
C HIS A 250 -4.43 3.01 -0.39
N GLY A 251 -5.61 2.61 0.10
CA GLY A 251 -6.02 2.70 1.51
C GLY A 251 -6.67 4.01 1.97
N ASP A 252 -6.50 5.12 1.24
CA ASP A 252 -7.12 6.43 1.46
C ASP A 252 -6.81 7.43 0.33
N TYR A 253 -7.41 8.62 0.39
CA TYR A 253 -7.13 9.71 -0.55
C TYR A 253 -5.75 10.36 -0.35
N GLN A 254 -5.26 10.55 0.89
CA GLN A 254 -3.92 11.12 1.14
C GLN A 254 -2.80 10.26 0.54
N ALA A 255 -2.98 8.94 0.45
CA ALA A 255 -2.06 8.02 -0.22
C ALA A 255 -1.91 8.31 -1.73
N LEU A 256 -2.79 9.11 -2.35
CA LEU A 256 -2.64 9.60 -3.72
C LEU A 256 -1.90 10.95 -3.82
N ASP A 257 -1.58 11.61 -2.70
CA ASP A 257 -0.85 12.88 -2.70
C ASP A 257 0.62 12.65 -3.10
N GLY A 258 1.05 13.25 -4.21
CA GLY A 258 2.38 13.05 -4.79
C GLY A 258 2.62 11.67 -5.44
N GLY A 259 3.36 11.66 -6.56
CA GLY A 259 3.67 10.44 -7.30
C GLY A 259 4.27 10.72 -8.67
N TRP A 260 4.29 9.69 -9.52
CA TRP A 260 4.91 9.71 -10.85
C TRP A 260 3.91 9.16 -11.87
N ASP A 261 3.76 9.85 -13.01
CA ASP A 261 2.76 9.53 -14.04
C ASP A 261 2.86 8.06 -14.49
N SER A 262 4.10 7.57 -14.61
CA SER A 262 4.48 6.17 -14.83
C SER A 262 3.88 5.16 -13.84
N GLU A 263 3.81 5.48 -12.54
CA GLU A 263 3.26 4.56 -11.53
C GLU A 263 1.75 4.37 -11.71
N ALA A 264 1.03 5.42 -12.08
CA ALA A 264 -0.40 5.37 -12.34
C ALA A 264 -0.69 4.67 -13.68
N ILE A 265 0.14 4.86 -14.72
CA ILE A 265 0.01 4.11 -15.97
C ILE A 265 0.33 2.62 -15.76
N GLU A 266 1.40 2.24 -15.04
CA GLU A 266 1.63 0.83 -14.66
C GLU A 266 0.41 0.28 -13.91
N GLY A 267 -0.12 1.04 -12.94
CA GLY A 267 -1.28 0.65 -12.12
C GLY A 267 -2.60 0.48 -12.87
N MET A 268 -2.84 1.27 -13.92
CA MET A 268 -4.07 1.19 -14.73
C MET A 268 -3.97 0.21 -15.91
N THR A 269 -2.78 -0.13 -16.38
CA THR A 269 -2.60 -0.84 -17.66
C THR A 269 -1.83 -2.16 -17.58
N GLY A 270 -1.09 -2.42 -16.50
CA GLY A 270 -0.16 -3.55 -16.44
C GLY A 270 1.04 -3.40 -17.39
N GLY A 271 1.26 -2.19 -17.93
CA GLY A 271 2.43 -1.86 -18.73
C GLY A 271 3.73 -1.79 -17.93
N ILE A 272 4.76 -1.23 -18.55
CA ILE A 272 6.03 -0.90 -17.90
C ILE A 272 6.44 0.52 -18.25
N SER A 273 7.17 1.17 -17.35
CA SER A 273 7.63 2.54 -17.57
C SER A 273 9.14 2.71 -17.45
N ASN A 274 9.64 3.76 -18.08
CA ASN A 274 10.97 4.29 -17.90
C ASN A 274 10.93 5.83 -17.94
N ILE A 275 11.78 6.47 -17.14
CA ILE A 275 11.94 7.94 -17.16
C ILE A 275 13.13 8.25 -18.08
N ILE A 276 12.97 9.29 -18.90
CA ILE A 276 13.95 9.75 -19.87
C ILE A 276 14.29 11.19 -19.54
N HIS A 277 15.55 11.46 -19.17
CA HIS A 277 16.03 12.84 -19.09
C HIS A 277 16.20 13.41 -20.48
N VAL A 278 15.64 14.60 -20.72
CA VAL A 278 15.68 15.24 -22.05
C VAL A 278 17.12 15.54 -22.50
N LYS A 279 18.03 15.74 -21.54
CA LYS A 279 19.47 15.94 -21.77
C LYS A 279 20.23 14.67 -22.16
N ASP A 280 19.65 13.50 -21.93
CA ASP A 280 20.27 12.19 -22.21
C ASP A 280 19.80 11.63 -23.57
N ILE A 281 18.94 12.36 -24.30
CA ILE A 281 18.50 12.03 -25.65
C ILE A 281 19.65 12.32 -26.63
N LEU A 282 20.38 11.27 -27.01
CA LEU A 282 21.51 11.35 -27.95
C LEU A 282 21.09 11.78 -29.37
N ASP A 283 19.93 11.30 -29.82
CA ASP A 283 19.40 11.54 -31.16
C ASP A 283 17.93 11.96 -31.04
N THR A 284 17.69 13.25 -31.29
CA THR A 284 16.36 13.87 -31.17
C THR A 284 15.44 13.51 -32.33
N ASP A 285 15.96 13.18 -33.50
CA ASP A 285 15.14 12.81 -34.65
C ASP A 285 14.68 11.35 -34.51
N ARG A 286 15.60 10.46 -34.12
CA ARG A 286 15.27 9.08 -33.77
C ARG A 286 14.31 9.00 -32.57
N PHE A 287 14.45 9.87 -31.57
CA PHE A 287 13.48 9.94 -30.46
C PHE A 287 12.08 10.39 -30.92
N TRP A 288 12.00 11.35 -31.86
CA TRP A 288 10.73 11.73 -32.46
C TRP A 288 10.07 10.55 -33.19
N GLU A 289 10.83 9.91 -34.09
CA GLU A 289 10.33 8.90 -35.02
C GLU A 289 10.01 7.56 -34.34
N GLU A 290 10.89 7.07 -33.46
CA GLU A 290 10.70 5.78 -32.79
C GLU A 290 9.88 5.88 -31.49
N GLN A 291 9.89 7.03 -30.80
CA GLN A 291 9.21 7.19 -29.50
C GLN A 291 7.97 8.08 -29.59
N LEU A 292 8.12 9.40 -29.82
CA LEU A 292 6.99 10.34 -29.67
C LEU A 292 5.86 10.11 -30.68
N LEU A 293 6.16 9.82 -31.95
CA LEU A 293 5.13 9.48 -32.95
C LEU A 293 4.33 8.20 -32.61
N ASN A 294 4.74 7.44 -31.59
CA ASN A 294 4.02 6.28 -31.08
C ASN A 294 3.22 6.55 -29.78
N ALA A 295 3.15 7.80 -29.32
CA ALA A 295 2.19 8.27 -28.31
C ALA A 295 0.76 7.87 -28.69
N ASN A 296 -0.09 7.62 -27.69
CA ASN A 296 -1.45 7.06 -27.76
C ASN A 296 -1.62 5.69 -28.47
N LYS A 297 -0.62 5.22 -29.25
CA LYS A 297 -0.67 3.99 -30.06
C LYS A 297 -0.21 2.75 -29.30
N ASP A 298 1.09 2.60 -29.05
CA ASP A 298 1.67 1.47 -28.30
C ASP A 298 2.38 1.88 -26.99
N ARG A 299 2.46 3.20 -26.73
CA ARG A 299 2.99 3.76 -25.48
C ARG A 299 2.28 5.06 -25.11
N LEU A 300 2.30 5.39 -23.83
CA LEU A 300 1.80 6.63 -23.24
C LEU A 300 2.96 7.45 -22.69
N PHE A 301 2.73 8.76 -22.50
CA PHE A 301 3.78 9.71 -22.15
C PHE A 301 3.29 10.78 -21.17
N GLY A 302 4.02 10.98 -20.08
CA GLY A 302 3.92 12.15 -19.21
C GLY A 302 5.18 13.02 -19.31
N CYS A 303 5.11 14.29 -18.89
CA CYS A 303 6.27 15.16 -18.80
C CYS A 303 6.20 16.11 -17.59
N VAL A 304 7.38 16.44 -17.04
CA VAL A 304 7.52 17.26 -15.81
C VAL A 304 8.60 18.33 -16.02
N ILE A 305 8.32 19.55 -15.57
CA ILE A 305 9.30 20.65 -15.49
C ILE A 305 10.00 20.57 -14.13
N GLY A 306 11.33 20.54 -14.16
CA GLY A 306 12.17 20.34 -12.99
C GLY A 306 12.37 21.58 -12.10
N ASP A 307 13.52 21.61 -11.43
CA ASP A 307 13.76 22.35 -10.17
C ASP A 307 13.92 23.89 -10.27
N SER A 308 13.17 24.53 -11.17
CA SER A 308 12.93 25.97 -11.16
C SER A 308 11.70 26.28 -10.30
N ARG A 309 11.84 27.10 -9.25
CA ARG A 309 10.68 27.54 -8.45
C ARG A 309 9.85 28.56 -9.23
N GLY A 310 8.56 28.29 -9.41
CA GLY A 310 7.60 29.22 -10.00
C GLY A 310 6.95 28.69 -11.28
N GLU A 311 6.67 29.60 -12.20
CA GLU A 311 6.02 29.34 -13.49
C GLU A 311 7.04 29.50 -14.64
N VAL A 312 7.00 28.60 -15.62
CA VAL A 312 7.84 28.63 -16.82
C VAL A 312 6.94 28.82 -18.03
N SER A 313 6.76 30.09 -18.45
CA SER A 313 5.95 30.46 -19.63
C SER A 313 4.52 29.89 -19.59
N GLY A 314 3.76 30.18 -18.53
CA GLY A 314 2.41 29.66 -18.27
C GLY A 314 2.36 28.29 -17.58
N LEU A 315 3.47 27.54 -17.59
CA LEU A 315 3.51 26.18 -17.06
C LEU A 315 3.99 26.14 -15.59
N VAL A 316 3.17 25.53 -14.75
CA VAL A 316 3.46 25.16 -13.35
C VAL A 316 4.61 24.14 -13.30
N THR A 317 5.56 24.34 -12.39
CA THR A 317 6.70 23.43 -12.13
C THR A 317 6.37 22.45 -11.01
N TRP A 318 7.12 21.35 -10.89
CA TRP A 318 6.80 20.24 -9.96
C TRP A 318 5.39 19.66 -10.15
N HIS A 319 4.86 19.77 -11.37
CA HIS A 319 3.53 19.34 -11.78
C HIS A 319 3.61 18.40 -12.99
N ALA A 320 2.72 17.42 -13.06
CA ALA A 320 2.69 16.42 -14.14
C ALA A 320 1.76 16.86 -15.27
N TYR A 321 2.19 16.65 -16.52
CA TYR A 321 1.44 16.95 -17.72
C TYR A 321 1.37 15.72 -18.63
N ALA A 322 0.21 15.53 -19.24
CA ALA A 322 -0.04 14.43 -20.16
C ALA A 322 0.38 14.82 -21.59
N VAL A 323 1.25 14.03 -22.22
CA VAL A 323 1.53 14.17 -23.66
C VAL A 323 0.51 13.31 -24.40
N LEU A 324 -0.46 13.98 -25.05
CA LEU A 324 -1.59 13.32 -25.68
C LEU A 324 -1.25 12.77 -27.06
N GLU A 325 -0.43 13.51 -27.80
CA GLU A 325 -0.16 13.25 -29.21
C GLU A 325 1.11 13.94 -29.70
N ALA A 326 1.78 13.34 -30.69
CA ALA A 326 2.85 13.96 -31.45
C ALA A 326 2.53 13.83 -32.94
N LEU A 327 2.58 14.95 -33.66
CA LEU A 327 2.09 15.08 -35.03
C LEU A 327 3.04 15.95 -35.89
N GLU A 328 3.13 15.65 -37.18
CA GLU A 328 3.93 16.43 -38.13
C GLU A 328 3.04 16.99 -39.24
N VAL A 329 2.92 18.32 -39.28
CA VAL A 329 2.03 19.06 -40.19
C VAL A 329 2.85 20.11 -40.93
N ASN A 330 2.74 20.14 -42.26
CA ASN A 330 3.41 21.12 -43.13
C ASN A 330 4.94 21.24 -42.88
N GLY A 331 5.60 20.11 -42.58
CA GLY A 331 7.03 20.04 -42.26
C GLY A 331 7.42 20.57 -40.87
N ARG A 332 6.46 20.73 -39.94
CA ARG A 332 6.71 21.09 -38.54
C ARG A 332 6.21 20.00 -37.59
N ARG A 333 7.00 19.75 -36.55
CA ARG A 333 6.78 18.72 -35.52
C ARG A 333 6.17 19.36 -34.28
N PHE A 334 4.96 18.95 -33.91
CA PHE A 334 4.18 19.49 -32.81
C PHE A 334 3.84 18.43 -31.76
N VAL A 335 3.89 18.80 -30.49
CA VAL A 335 3.43 17.96 -29.37
C VAL A 335 2.18 18.61 -28.78
N ARG A 336 1.11 17.85 -28.63
CA ARG A 336 -0.10 18.24 -27.89
C ARG A 336 0.02 17.76 -26.45
N VAL A 337 -0.03 18.69 -25.51
CA VAL A 337 0.22 18.47 -24.08
C VAL A 337 -0.96 19.01 -23.28
N ARG A 338 -1.33 18.32 -22.19
CA ARG A 338 -2.45 18.68 -21.32
C ARG A 338 -2.01 18.90 -19.87
N ASN A 339 -2.44 20.02 -19.29
CA ASN A 339 -2.46 20.24 -17.85
C ASN A 339 -3.67 19.54 -17.21
N PRO A 340 -3.50 18.58 -16.27
CA PRO A 340 -4.61 17.88 -15.61
C PRO A 340 -5.52 18.75 -14.73
N TRP A 341 -5.16 20.01 -14.47
CA TRP A 341 -6.08 21.00 -13.89
C TRP A 341 -7.22 21.39 -14.85
N GLY A 342 -7.06 21.10 -16.15
CA GLY A 342 -8.00 21.49 -17.18
C GLY A 342 -8.05 23.02 -17.41
N LYS A 343 -6.91 23.69 -17.19
CA LYS A 343 -6.65 25.13 -17.36
C LYS A 343 -5.14 25.37 -17.19
N SER A 344 -4.69 26.61 -17.42
CA SER A 344 -3.31 27.09 -17.20
C SER A 344 -2.29 26.40 -18.12
N GLU A 345 -1.99 27.08 -19.21
CA GLU A 345 -1.40 26.53 -20.43
C GLU A 345 -0.08 27.23 -20.81
N TRP A 346 0.58 26.70 -21.84
CA TRP A 346 1.78 27.30 -22.43
C TRP A 346 1.49 28.70 -23.01
N ASN A 347 2.28 29.69 -22.61
CA ASN A 347 2.24 31.09 -23.10
C ASN A 347 3.33 31.40 -24.15
N GLY A 348 4.07 30.39 -24.61
CA GLY A 348 5.10 30.54 -25.66
C GLY A 348 4.53 30.46 -27.08
N PRO A 349 5.38 30.25 -28.11
CA PRO A 349 4.93 30.06 -29.49
C PRO A 349 3.95 28.88 -29.62
N TRP A 350 2.87 29.08 -30.37
CA TRP A 350 1.70 28.17 -30.54
C TRP A 350 0.74 28.07 -29.35
N SER A 351 0.91 28.93 -28.34
CA SER A 351 -0.18 29.29 -27.41
C SER A 351 -1.39 29.89 -28.13
N ASP A 352 -2.57 29.88 -27.51
CA ASP A 352 -3.79 30.50 -28.03
C ASP A 352 -3.61 31.95 -28.50
N GLY A 353 -2.85 32.75 -27.75
CA GLY A 353 -2.55 34.15 -28.06
C GLY A 353 -1.40 34.35 -29.07
N SER A 354 -0.82 33.29 -29.63
CA SER A 354 0.37 33.39 -30.47
C SER A 354 0.12 34.03 -31.84
N LYS A 355 1.05 34.92 -32.22
CA LYS A 355 1.18 35.49 -33.58
C LYS A 355 1.50 34.44 -34.65
N GLU A 356 1.96 33.26 -34.24
CA GLU A 356 2.25 32.10 -35.08
C GLU A 356 0.99 31.55 -35.78
N TRP A 357 -0.21 31.81 -35.23
CA TRP A 357 -1.52 31.50 -35.82
C TRP A 357 -1.86 32.38 -37.02
N THR A 358 -1.11 32.22 -38.12
CA THR A 358 -1.43 32.87 -39.40
C THR A 358 -2.68 32.24 -40.03
N LYS A 359 -3.28 32.93 -41.02
CA LYS A 359 -4.41 32.40 -41.78
C LYS A 359 -4.13 31.05 -42.47
N GLU A 360 -2.87 30.71 -42.73
CA GLU A 360 -2.51 29.37 -43.23
C GLU A 360 -2.76 28.30 -42.17
N TRP A 361 -2.34 28.54 -40.93
CA TRP A 361 -2.44 27.59 -39.82
C TRP A 361 -3.84 27.52 -39.20
N LEU A 362 -4.59 28.63 -39.21
CA LEU A 362 -6.01 28.63 -38.84
C LEU A 362 -6.88 27.77 -39.78
N ASN A 363 -6.46 27.57 -41.03
CA ASN A 363 -7.10 26.63 -41.95
C ASN A 363 -6.69 25.15 -41.71
N ARG A 364 -5.81 24.88 -40.74
CA ARG A 364 -5.25 23.55 -40.42
C ARG A 364 -5.52 23.11 -38.97
N LEU A 365 -6.43 23.77 -38.25
CA LEU A 365 -6.76 23.41 -36.87
C LEU A 365 -7.23 21.94 -36.74
N ASP A 366 -7.96 21.45 -37.76
CA ASP A 366 -8.37 20.06 -37.88
C ASP A 366 -7.18 19.09 -38.08
N GLU A 367 -6.13 19.49 -38.81
CA GLU A 367 -4.89 18.70 -38.96
C GLU A 367 -4.03 18.71 -37.68
N LEU A 368 -4.22 19.71 -36.82
CA LEU A 368 -3.45 19.95 -35.60
C LEU A 368 -4.15 19.42 -34.33
N HIS A 369 -5.41 18.95 -34.45
CA HIS A 369 -6.29 18.56 -33.35
C HIS A 369 -6.35 19.60 -32.21
N HIS A 370 -6.38 20.90 -32.55
CA HIS A 370 -6.34 22.00 -31.57
C HIS A 370 -7.57 22.91 -31.67
N LYS A 371 -7.96 23.40 -30.50
CA LYS A 371 -9.13 24.22 -30.22
C LYS A 371 -8.72 25.29 -29.20
N PHE A 372 -9.16 26.53 -29.41
CA PHE A 372 -8.88 27.66 -28.53
C PHE A 372 -9.78 27.67 -27.27
N GLY A 373 -9.21 28.08 -26.15
CA GLY A 373 -9.83 28.30 -24.84
C GLY A 373 -9.03 27.65 -23.70
N ASP A 374 -8.98 28.31 -22.53
CA ASP A 374 -8.33 27.82 -21.29
C ASP A 374 -9.00 26.52 -20.79
N ASP A 375 -8.63 25.39 -21.39
CA ASP A 375 -9.16 24.05 -21.15
C ASP A 375 -8.08 23.01 -20.80
N GLY A 376 -6.82 23.44 -20.78
CA GLY A 376 -5.64 22.71 -20.35
C GLY A 376 -4.84 22.10 -21.49
N GLU A 377 -5.37 22.00 -22.72
CA GLU A 377 -4.67 21.39 -23.87
C GLU A 377 -4.01 22.45 -24.76
N PHE A 378 -2.69 22.37 -24.90
CA PHE A 378 -1.90 23.30 -25.70
C PHE A 378 -0.97 22.58 -26.69
N LEU A 379 -0.60 23.29 -27.75
CA LEU A 379 0.42 22.87 -28.70
C LEU A 379 1.75 23.57 -28.42
N MET A 380 2.84 22.86 -28.68
CA MET A 380 4.18 23.44 -28.77
C MET A 380 5.00 22.73 -29.86
N GLU A 381 5.94 23.43 -30.49
CA GLU A 381 6.89 22.77 -31.40
C GLU A 381 7.85 21.87 -30.62
N TYR A 382 8.21 20.73 -31.20
CA TYR A 382 9.10 19.73 -30.59
C TYR A 382 10.46 20.31 -30.15
N LYS A 383 10.99 21.28 -30.90
CA LYS A 383 12.22 22.01 -30.56
C LYS A 383 12.14 22.78 -29.23
N ASP A 384 10.94 23.12 -28.77
CA ASP A 384 10.69 23.90 -27.55
C ASP A 384 10.21 22.96 -26.42
N PHE A 385 9.48 21.89 -26.76
CA PHE A 385 9.28 20.73 -25.87
C PHE A 385 10.64 20.23 -25.31
N LEU A 386 11.64 20.03 -26.17
CA LEU A 386 13.01 19.63 -25.78
C LEU A 386 13.79 20.67 -24.93
N LYS A 387 13.28 21.90 -24.75
CA LYS A 387 13.89 22.93 -23.90
C LYS A 387 13.16 23.12 -22.57
N THR A 388 11.84 22.93 -22.58
CA THR A 388 10.95 23.18 -21.44
C THR A 388 10.94 22.02 -20.45
N TRP A 389 10.87 20.77 -20.93
CA TRP A 389 10.73 19.60 -20.06
C TRP A 389 12.09 19.08 -19.60
N VAL A 390 12.17 18.60 -18.35
CA VAL A 390 13.41 18.05 -17.77
C VAL A 390 13.41 16.53 -17.79
N THR A 391 12.22 15.95 -17.59
CA THR A 391 11.96 14.51 -17.63
C THR A 391 10.71 14.20 -18.43
N ILE A 392 10.80 13.18 -19.28
CA ILE A 392 9.68 12.55 -19.96
C ILE A 392 9.48 11.19 -19.29
N GLU A 393 8.28 10.91 -18.80
CA GLU A 393 7.87 9.59 -18.36
C GLU A 393 7.27 8.86 -19.56
N ARG A 394 7.74 7.65 -19.88
CA ARG A 394 7.31 6.90 -21.07
C ARG A 394 6.92 5.48 -20.66
N SER A 395 5.71 5.08 -21.02
CA SER A 395 5.06 3.86 -20.53
C SER A 395 4.63 2.96 -21.70
N ARG A 396 5.28 1.81 -21.87
CA ARG A 396 4.96 0.85 -22.94
C ARG A 396 3.73 0.01 -22.56
N LEU A 397 2.78 -0.06 -23.48
CA LEU A 397 1.58 -0.87 -23.36
C LEU A 397 1.76 -2.21 -24.08
N PHE A 398 1.25 -3.28 -23.48
CA PHE A 398 1.41 -4.64 -24.02
C PHE A 398 0.13 -5.17 -24.67
N ASP A 399 0.29 -5.75 -25.86
CA ASP A 399 -0.77 -6.48 -26.57
C ASP A 399 -0.88 -7.95 -26.10
N ALA A 400 -1.95 -8.62 -26.54
CA ALA A 400 -2.26 -10.01 -26.18
C ALA A 400 -1.19 -11.04 -26.56
N GLY A 401 -0.23 -10.69 -27.45
CA GLY A 401 0.90 -11.55 -27.80
C GLY A 401 2.02 -11.57 -26.76
N TRP A 402 1.99 -10.69 -25.74
CA TRP A 402 3.01 -10.63 -24.69
C TRP A 402 2.72 -11.53 -23.50
N LYS A 403 3.79 -12.04 -22.89
CA LYS A 403 3.79 -12.91 -21.71
C LYS A 403 4.71 -12.32 -20.63
N LEU A 404 4.16 -12.06 -19.45
CA LEU A 404 4.95 -11.87 -18.23
C LEU A 404 5.37 -13.23 -17.65
N SER A 405 6.63 -13.34 -17.27
CA SER A 405 7.11 -14.24 -16.22
C SER A 405 7.73 -13.40 -15.10
N SER A 406 7.44 -13.72 -13.84
CA SER A 406 7.94 -12.95 -12.69
C SER A 406 8.50 -13.85 -11.58
N MET A 407 9.40 -13.31 -10.76
CA MET A 407 9.87 -13.92 -9.52
C MET A 407 10.21 -12.83 -8.51
N TRP A 408 9.66 -12.94 -7.30
CA TRP A 408 9.86 -12.00 -6.20
C TRP A 408 10.67 -12.62 -5.05
N LEU A 409 11.53 -11.81 -4.43
CA LEU A 409 12.39 -12.18 -3.31
C LEU A 409 12.39 -11.10 -2.22
N ASN A 410 12.33 -11.52 -0.97
CA ASN A 410 12.72 -10.69 0.18
C ASN A 410 14.24 -10.74 0.31
N VAL A 411 14.90 -9.59 0.13
CA VAL A 411 16.35 -9.44 0.11
C VAL A 411 16.80 -8.64 1.33
N VAL A 412 17.69 -9.22 2.14
CA VAL A 412 18.40 -8.48 3.20
C VAL A 412 19.73 -8.02 2.63
N SER A 413 19.90 -6.71 2.49
CA SER A 413 21.13 -6.08 2.00
C SER A 413 22.22 -6.07 3.09
N ARG A 414 23.49 -5.95 2.68
CA ARG A 414 24.59 -5.53 3.56
C ARG A 414 24.23 -4.31 4.43
N THR A 415 24.74 -4.27 5.67
CA THR A 415 24.59 -3.15 6.62
C THR A 415 25.01 -1.81 6.01
N TYR A 416 24.25 -0.75 6.25
CA TYR A 416 24.52 0.60 5.74
C TYR A 416 25.44 1.39 6.69
N PRO A 417 26.40 2.20 6.19
CA PRO A 417 26.75 2.39 4.78
C PRO A 417 27.54 1.22 4.20
N CYS A 418 27.20 0.84 2.96
CA CYS A 418 27.89 -0.22 2.19
C CYS A 418 28.37 0.31 0.84
N ALA A 419 29.40 -0.32 0.27
CA ALA A 419 29.86 0.03 -1.08
C ALA A 419 28.78 -0.27 -2.13
N TRP A 420 28.53 0.69 -3.03
CA TRP A 420 27.58 0.60 -4.14
C TRP A 420 28.07 -0.39 -5.22
N SER A 421 27.92 -1.68 -4.93
CA SER A 421 28.36 -2.80 -5.75
C SER A 421 27.28 -3.85 -5.90
N PHE A 422 27.37 -4.65 -6.96
CA PHE A 422 26.60 -5.88 -7.12
C PHE A 422 26.86 -6.88 -5.99
N GLY A 423 25.95 -7.84 -5.81
CA GLY A 423 26.21 -9.08 -5.06
C GLY A 423 25.37 -9.34 -3.82
N ASP A 424 24.37 -8.52 -3.49
CA ASP A 424 23.39 -8.85 -2.43
C ASP A 424 22.35 -9.89 -2.94
N VAL A 425 21.91 -9.73 -4.19
CA VAL A 425 21.01 -10.65 -4.90
C VAL A 425 21.39 -10.75 -6.37
N SER A 426 21.19 -11.94 -6.94
CA SER A 426 21.15 -12.17 -8.39
C SER A 426 19.92 -12.96 -8.78
N PHE A 427 19.54 -12.83 -10.04
CA PHE A 427 18.57 -13.69 -10.70
C PHE A 427 19.24 -14.39 -11.88
N THR A 428 18.61 -15.44 -12.36
CA THR A 428 18.95 -16.15 -13.59
C THR A 428 17.67 -16.43 -14.34
N PHE A 429 17.74 -16.42 -15.67
CA PHE A 429 16.58 -16.78 -16.49
C PHE A 429 17.01 -17.49 -17.77
N SER A 430 16.12 -18.33 -18.28
CA SER A 430 16.31 -19.07 -19.54
C SER A 430 15.20 -18.69 -20.51
N VAL A 431 15.58 -18.32 -21.74
CA VAL A 431 14.68 -17.95 -22.85
C VAL A 431 14.71 -19.05 -23.90
N THR A 432 13.55 -19.58 -24.28
CA THR A 432 13.48 -20.76 -25.18
C THR A 432 13.57 -20.41 -26.67
N GLU A 433 13.22 -19.19 -27.07
CA GLU A 433 13.18 -18.72 -28.46
C GLU A 433 13.56 -17.23 -28.54
N ASP A 434 14.21 -16.81 -29.63
CA ASP A 434 14.50 -15.40 -29.93
C ASP A 434 13.21 -14.56 -29.90
N SER A 435 13.19 -13.48 -29.14
CA SER A 435 11.99 -12.67 -28.90
C SER A 435 12.34 -11.20 -28.63
N PRO A 436 11.54 -10.21 -29.07
CA PRO A 436 11.52 -8.91 -28.43
C PRO A 436 11.22 -9.07 -26.93
N ALA A 437 11.86 -8.29 -26.07
CA ALA A 437 11.73 -8.46 -24.63
C ALA A 437 11.87 -7.16 -23.84
N ALA A 438 11.31 -7.16 -22.64
CA ALA A 438 11.63 -6.17 -21.62
C ALA A 438 12.01 -6.87 -20.32
N ILE A 439 13.14 -6.48 -19.74
CA ILE A 439 13.63 -6.97 -18.45
C ILE A 439 13.44 -5.84 -17.45
N VAL A 440 12.73 -6.11 -16.36
CA VAL A 440 12.25 -5.07 -15.43
C VAL A 440 12.45 -5.54 -14.00
N LEU A 441 13.11 -4.72 -13.18
CA LEU A 441 13.28 -4.94 -11.75
C LEU A 441 12.45 -3.90 -11.00
N SER A 442 11.61 -4.36 -10.06
CA SER A 442 10.76 -3.48 -9.25
C SER A 442 10.86 -3.83 -7.76
N GLN A 443 10.68 -2.83 -6.90
CA GLN A 443 10.26 -3.03 -5.51
C GLN A 443 8.73 -3.04 -5.39
N LEU A 444 8.21 -3.50 -4.25
CA LEU A 444 6.78 -3.45 -3.95
C LEU A 444 6.23 -2.03 -4.05
N ASN A 445 4.94 -1.91 -4.35
CA ASN A 445 4.21 -0.67 -4.18
C ASN A 445 3.90 -0.44 -2.70
N GLU A 446 4.70 0.40 -2.04
CA GLU A 446 4.55 0.71 -0.61
C GLU A 446 3.35 1.63 -0.29
N ARG A 447 2.67 2.18 -1.30
CA ARG A 447 1.74 3.34 -1.15
C ARG A 447 0.65 3.12 -0.09
N TYR A 448 -0.02 1.96 -0.09
CA TYR A 448 -1.04 1.58 0.92
C TYR A 448 -0.50 1.56 2.35
N PHE A 449 0.78 1.23 2.52
CA PHE A 449 1.44 1.06 3.81
C PHE A 449 2.62 2.01 3.99
N THR A 450 2.54 3.21 3.40
CA THR A 450 3.61 4.22 3.43
C THR A 450 4.06 4.52 4.85
N ASP A 451 3.13 4.58 5.82
CA ASP A 451 3.43 4.83 7.22
C ASP A 451 4.29 3.72 7.87
N ILE A 452 4.03 2.44 7.60
CA ILE A 452 4.83 1.31 8.14
C ILE A 452 5.89 0.77 7.16
N SER A 453 6.09 1.45 6.03
CA SER A 453 7.19 1.18 5.10
C SER A 453 8.56 1.43 5.75
N GLY A 454 9.61 0.86 5.18
CA GLY A 454 10.95 0.87 5.81
C GLY A 454 11.53 2.27 6.09
N TYR A 455 12.58 2.31 6.91
CA TYR A 455 13.36 3.52 7.23
C TYR A 455 14.04 4.18 6.00
N ASN A 456 14.27 3.40 4.94
CA ASN A 456 15.10 3.80 3.81
C ASN A 456 14.31 3.97 2.50
N ASP A 457 14.73 4.95 1.70
CA ASP A 457 14.45 5.02 0.26
C ASP A 457 15.51 4.20 -0.47
N TRP A 458 15.10 3.36 -1.41
CA TRP A 458 15.99 2.48 -2.15
C TRP A 458 16.12 2.89 -3.62
N SER A 459 17.34 2.79 -4.15
CA SER A 459 17.64 2.85 -5.57
C SER A 459 18.25 1.53 -6.01
N MET A 460 18.06 1.15 -7.27
CA MET A 460 18.50 -0.13 -7.79
C MET A 460 18.90 -0.02 -9.26
N ASP A 461 19.86 -0.83 -9.68
CA ASP A 461 20.22 -1.02 -11.08
C ASP A 461 20.64 -2.47 -11.32
N PHE A 462 20.62 -2.92 -12.57
CA PHE A 462 21.04 -4.27 -12.92
C PHE A 462 21.89 -4.35 -14.18
N VAL A 463 22.73 -5.38 -14.21
CA VAL A 463 23.50 -5.81 -15.39
C VAL A 463 23.12 -7.24 -15.75
N VAL A 464 22.96 -7.49 -17.04
CA VAL A 464 22.61 -8.80 -17.61
C VAL A 464 23.81 -9.36 -18.34
N TYR A 465 24.17 -10.60 -18.05
CA TYR A 465 25.21 -11.38 -18.76
C TYR A 465 24.58 -12.62 -19.39
N ARG A 466 25.14 -13.12 -20.51
CA ARG A 466 24.90 -14.52 -20.88
C ARG A 466 25.64 -15.42 -19.88
N LYS A 467 25.01 -16.53 -19.48
CA LYS A 467 25.58 -17.46 -18.50
C LYS A 467 26.87 -18.10 -19.04
N GLY A 468 27.98 -17.82 -18.35
CA GLY A 468 29.33 -18.28 -18.76
C GLY A 468 30.09 -17.34 -19.71
N ALA A 469 29.56 -16.15 -20.01
CA ALA A 469 30.30 -15.12 -20.74
C ALA A 469 31.42 -14.47 -19.88
N PRO A 470 32.44 -13.85 -20.50
CA PRO A 470 33.44 -13.06 -19.77
C PRO A 470 32.83 -11.90 -18.98
N THR A 471 33.41 -11.58 -17.82
CA THR A 471 32.91 -10.53 -16.91
C THR A 471 32.97 -9.12 -17.49
N GLU A 472 33.80 -8.90 -18.51
CA GLU A 472 34.01 -7.62 -19.19
C GLU A 472 32.94 -7.33 -20.26
N GLU A 473 32.18 -8.36 -20.69
CA GLU A 473 31.17 -8.27 -21.76
C GLU A 473 29.74 -8.49 -21.22
N PRO A 474 29.12 -7.48 -20.59
CA PRO A 474 27.70 -7.54 -20.25
C PRO A 474 26.85 -7.50 -21.51
N TYR A 475 25.81 -8.35 -21.55
CA TYR A 475 24.86 -8.41 -22.65
C TYR A 475 23.96 -7.18 -22.72
N THR A 476 23.51 -6.67 -21.56
CA THR A 476 22.85 -5.36 -21.44
C THR A 476 22.87 -4.85 -19.99
N ARG A 477 22.36 -3.65 -19.75
CA ARG A 477 22.17 -3.02 -18.43
C ARG A 477 20.78 -2.38 -18.38
N SER A 478 20.21 -2.19 -17.19
CA SER A 478 19.07 -1.29 -17.01
C SER A 478 19.38 0.11 -17.53
N TYR A 479 18.41 0.81 -18.10
CA TYR A 479 18.53 2.25 -18.36
C TYR A 479 18.85 3.00 -17.06
N HIS A 480 19.53 4.14 -17.18
CA HIS A 480 19.60 5.06 -16.03
C HIS A 480 18.18 5.57 -15.74
N ASN A 481 17.79 5.54 -14.47
CA ASN A 481 16.55 6.10 -13.97
C ASN A 481 16.87 7.05 -12.81
N LEU A 482 15.94 7.93 -12.49
CA LEU A 482 16.01 8.74 -11.27
C LEU A 482 16.21 7.84 -10.03
N PHE A 483 17.01 8.32 -9.10
CA PHE A 483 17.14 7.68 -7.79
C PHE A 483 15.79 7.64 -7.05
N TRP A 484 15.64 6.66 -6.16
CA TRP A 484 14.45 6.51 -5.31
C TRP A 484 13.16 6.25 -6.13
N ARG A 485 13.24 5.34 -7.11
CA ARG A 485 12.11 4.92 -7.96
C ARG A 485 11.72 3.47 -7.72
N ARG A 486 10.45 3.15 -7.94
CA ARG A 486 9.91 1.80 -7.76
C ARG A 486 10.45 0.79 -8.78
N THR A 487 10.79 1.21 -10.00
CA THR A 487 11.13 0.33 -11.12
C THR A 487 12.37 0.81 -11.87
N VAL A 488 13.19 -0.13 -12.37
CA VAL A 488 14.16 0.08 -13.46
C VAL A 488 14.02 -1.00 -14.52
N SER A 489 14.33 -0.67 -15.78
CA SER A 489 13.97 -1.48 -16.94
C SER A 489 15.02 -1.40 -18.05
N VAL A 490 14.98 -2.36 -18.97
CA VAL A 490 15.58 -2.26 -20.31
C VAL A 490 14.70 -3.00 -21.32
N GLU A 491 14.53 -2.39 -22.50
CA GLU A 491 13.85 -2.99 -23.64
C GLU A 491 14.86 -3.44 -24.70
N LEU A 492 14.55 -4.55 -25.37
CA LEU A 492 15.37 -5.21 -26.38
C LEU A 492 14.49 -5.60 -27.56
N ASP A 493 14.75 -5.06 -28.75
CA ASP A 493 14.07 -5.49 -29.98
C ASP A 493 14.32 -6.97 -30.29
N LYS A 494 15.46 -7.50 -29.84
CA LYS A 494 15.80 -8.91 -29.86
C LYS A 494 16.61 -9.33 -28.63
N LEU A 495 15.96 -10.07 -27.73
CA LEU A 495 16.61 -10.97 -26.77
C LEU A 495 16.76 -12.35 -27.45
N GLU A 496 17.97 -12.88 -27.47
CA GLU A 496 18.24 -14.19 -28.06
C GLU A 496 17.83 -15.35 -27.13
N LYS A 497 17.62 -16.53 -27.73
CA LYS A 497 17.54 -17.81 -27.01
C LYS A 497 18.82 -18.04 -26.21
N GLY A 498 18.69 -18.32 -24.92
CA GLY A 498 19.84 -18.63 -24.06
C GLY A 498 19.55 -18.58 -22.58
N ASP A 499 20.58 -18.89 -21.79
CA ASP A 499 20.62 -18.70 -20.35
C ASP A 499 21.31 -17.38 -20.00
N TYR A 500 20.73 -16.66 -19.05
CA TYR A 500 21.16 -15.33 -18.62
C TYR A 500 21.30 -15.23 -17.09
N VAL A 501 22.16 -14.33 -16.64
CA VAL A 501 22.37 -13.97 -15.24
C VAL A 501 22.15 -12.47 -15.09
N VAL A 502 21.33 -12.06 -14.13
CA VAL A 502 21.06 -10.67 -13.77
C VAL A 502 21.68 -10.41 -12.41
N HIS A 503 22.69 -9.54 -12.35
CA HIS A 503 23.22 -9.06 -11.09
C HIS A 503 22.58 -7.72 -10.73
N VAL A 504 22.00 -7.64 -9.53
CA VAL A 504 21.41 -6.43 -8.99
C VAL A 504 22.42 -5.72 -8.10
N ARG A 505 22.46 -4.40 -8.21
CA ARG A 505 23.13 -3.49 -7.29
C ARG A 505 22.07 -2.63 -6.61
N LEU A 506 22.24 -2.43 -5.31
CA LEU A 506 21.35 -1.66 -4.47
C LEU A 506 22.10 -0.47 -3.87
N ASP A 507 21.39 0.64 -3.73
CA ASP A 507 21.78 1.82 -2.96
C ASP A 507 20.59 2.26 -2.09
N ARG A 508 20.86 2.96 -1.00
CA ARG A 508 19.78 3.51 -0.15
C ARG A 508 20.19 4.75 0.62
N LYS A 509 19.22 5.59 0.91
CA LYS A 509 19.32 6.70 1.87
C LYS A 509 18.21 6.56 2.92
N GLN A 510 18.35 7.28 4.03
CA GLN A 510 17.25 7.53 4.96
C GLN A 510 16.10 8.27 4.26
N LYS A 511 14.84 7.83 4.47
CA LYS A 511 13.64 8.57 4.04
C LYS A 511 13.56 9.92 4.75
N TRP A 512 13.16 10.98 4.03
CA TRP A 512 13.08 12.32 4.61
C TRP A 512 12.13 12.36 5.82
N GLY A 513 12.53 13.03 6.90
CA GLY A 513 11.78 13.11 8.16
C GLY A 513 11.73 11.81 9.00
N ARG A 514 11.84 10.62 8.39
CA ARG A 514 11.77 9.32 9.08
C ARG A 514 13.04 9.05 9.88
N LYS A 515 12.90 8.79 11.18
CA LYS A 515 13.97 8.33 12.11
C LYS A 515 13.95 6.80 12.23
N LYS A 516 15.02 6.16 12.72
CA LYS A 516 15.00 4.71 13.03
C LYS A 516 13.93 4.36 14.07
N THR A 517 13.66 5.28 15.00
CA THR A 517 12.63 5.18 16.04
C THR A 517 11.23 5.54 15.54
N TYR A 518 11.06 5.96 14.28
CA TYR A 518 9.80 6.54 13.79
C TYR A 518 8.56 5.66 14.02
N TYR A 519 8.68 4.34 13.89
CA TYR A 519 7.56 3.44 14.18
C TYR A 519 7.17 3.52 15.66
N GLN A 520 8.13 3.44 16.58
CA GLN A 520 7.87 3.53 18.02
C GLN A 520 7.41 4.93 18.43
N ASP A 521 8.03 5.98 17.87
CA ASP A 521 7.73 7.39 18.13
C ASP A 521 6.30 7.76 17.67
N SER A 522 5.77 7.11 16.61
CA SER A 522 4.46 7.44 16.03
C SER A 522 3.33 6.51 16.48
N LEU A 523 3.63 5.36 17.10
CA LEU A 523 2.64 4.33 17.41
C LEU A 523 1.56 4.80 18.40
N GLU A 524 1.91 5.68 19.33
CA GLU A 524 0.96 6.26 20.30
C GLU A 524 0.01 7.28 19.66
N ASP A 525 0.38 7.83 18.49
CA ASP A 525 -0.42 8.80 17.72
C ASP A 525 -1.34 8.16 16.66
N TRP A 526 -1.12 6.89 16.30
CA TRP A 526 -1.73 6.24 15.14
C TRP A 526 -3.13 5.66 15.37
N ASP A 527 -3.95 5.66 14.31
CA ASP A 527 -5.24 4.97 14.32
C ASP A 527 -5.06 3.44 14.30
N VAL A 528 -5.21 2.81 15.47
CA VAL A 528 -4.99 1.37 15.67
C VAL A 528 -5.94 0.49 14.83
N ARG A 529 -7.17 0.96 14.53
CA ARG A 529 -8.12 0.22 13.68
C ARG A 529 -7.68 0.24 12.21
N LYS A 530 -7.13 1.35 11.71
CA LYS A 530 -6.52 1.42 10.38
C LYS A 530 -5.20 0.66 10.32
N LEU A 531 -4.37 0.74 11.36
CA LEU A 531 -3.09 0.01 11.48
C LEU A 531 -3.25 -1.49 11.23
N SER A 532 -4.35 -2.10 11.70
CA SER A 532 -4.68 -3.50 11.39
C SER A 532 -4.86 -3.75 9.88
N LYS A 533 -5.67 -2.93 9.18
CA LYS A 533 -5.83 -3.04 7.70
C LYS A 533 -4.51 -2.83 6.95
N VAL A 534 -3.67 -1.90 7.44
CA VAL A 534 -2.37 -1.58 6.84
C VAL A 534 -1.39 -2.74 7.02
N TRP A 535 -1.28 -3.34 8.21
CA TRP A 535 -0.51 -4.58 8.43
C TRP A 535 -1.00 -5.73 7.55
N THR A 536 -2.32 -5.93 7.41
CA THR A 536 -2.90 -6.94 6.53
C THR A 536 -2.43 -6.77 5.08
N GLN A 537 -2.49 -5.56 4.53
CA GLN A 537 -1.99 -5.32 3.16
C GLN A 537 -0.47 -5.45 3.04
N THR A 538 0.32 -5.05 4.06
CA THR A 538 1.77 -5.27 4.07
C THR A 538 2.11 -6.76 4.08
N ALA A 539 1.39 -7.57 4.86
CA ALA A 539 1.55 -9.03 4.89
C ALA A 539 1.21 -9.66 3.53
N ILE A 540 0.08 -9.28 2.92
CA ILE A 540 -0.32 -9.72 1.58
C ILE A 540 0.75 -9.34 0.53
N SER A 541 1.19 -8.08 0.49
CA SER A 541 2.20 -7.64 -0.49
C SER A 541 3.57 -8.30 -0.26
N ARG A 542 4.01 -8.53 0.98
CA ARG A 542 5.25 -9.28 1.26
C ARG A 542 5.12 -10.77 0.92
N SER A 543 3.91 -11.33 0.93
CA SER A 543 3.66 -12.75 0.66
C SER A 543 3.91 -13.20 -0.78
N ILE A 544 4.06 -12.29 -1.74
CA ILE A 544 4.38 -12.63 -3.14
C ILE A 544 5.82 -13.14 -3.34
N ALA A 545 6.71 -12.88 -2.38
CA ALA A 545 8.11 -13.29 -2.44
C ALA A 545 8.27 -14.79 -2.11
N VAL A 546 8.96 -15.55 -2.97
CA VAL A 546 9.07 -17.02 -2.82
C VAL A 546 9.86 -17.50 -1.59
N ASN A 547 10.46 -16.56 -0.85
CA ASN A 547 11.13 -16.76 0.44
C ASN A 547 10.49 -15.92 1.57
N PHE A 548 9.19 -15.64 1.46
CA PHE A 548 8.40 -15.08 2.55
C PHE A 548 8.24 -16.09 3.70
N ASP A 549 8.49 -15.62 4.93
CA ASP A 549 8.19 -16.34 6.15
C ASP A 549 6.83 -15.86 6.69
N PRO A 550 5.79 -16.71 6.73
CA PRO A 550 4.46 -16.30 7.18
C PRO A 550 4.31 -16.28 8.71
N GLU A 551 5.20 -16.90 9.49
CA GLU A 551 5.01 -17.00 10.96
C GLU A 551 4.94 -15.64 11.67
N PRO A 552 5.80 -14.64 11.37
CA PRO A 552 5.70 -13.29 11.95
C PRO A 552 4.46 -12.51 11.53
N TYR A 553 3.74 -12.98 10.50
CA TYR A 553 2.56 -12.31 9.93
C TYR A 553 1.28 -13.12 10.11
N SER A 554 1.29 -14.22 10.87
CA SER A 554 0.15 -15.15 10.95
C SER A 554 -1.13 -14.51 11.50
N ASP A 555 -1.00 -13.46 12.30
CA ASP A 555 -2.15 -12.72 12.87
C ASP A 555 -2.69 -11.64 11.91
N TYR A 556 -2.01 -11.40 10.78
CA TYR A 556 -2.33 -10.37 9.78
C TYR A 556 -2.62 -10.92 8.38
N LEU A 557 -2.27 -12.18 8.11
CA LEU A 557 -2.58 -12.88 6.85
C LEU A 557 -4.03 -13.38 6.87
N PRO A 558 -4.93 -12.88 5.99
CA PRO A 558 -6.32 -13.31 6.01
C PRO A 558 -6.45 -14.73 5.47
N ALA A 559 -7.30 -15.53 6.12
CA ALA A 559 -7.78 -16.78 5.54
C ALA A 559 -8.67 -16.46 4.30
N PRO A 560 -8.60 -17.25 3.21
CA PRO A 560 -9.45 -17.03 2.04
C PRO A 560 -10.95 -17.07 2.38
N GLU A 561 -11.76 -16.20 1.77
CA GLU A 561 -13.23 -16.19 1.96
C GLU A 561 -13.84 -17.56 1.58
N GLU A 562 -13.31 -18.20 0.54
CA GLU A 562 -13.71 -19.53 0.10
C GLU A 562 -13.50 -20.63 1.16
N LEU A 563 -12.62 -20.41 2.15
CA LEU A 563 -12.43 -21.36 3.27
C LEU A 563 -13.68 -21.43 4.16
N PHE A 564 -14.42 -20.33 4.31
CA PHE A 564 -15.62 -20.25 5.16
C PHE A 564 -16.92 -20.54 4.37
N GLY A 565 -16.80 -21.03 3.13
CA GLY A 565 -17.88 -21.17 2.16
C GLY A 565 -18.86 -22.31 2.45
N GLY A 566 -19.80 -22.10 3.38
CA GLY A 566 -20.93 -23.00 3.61
C GLY A 566 -20.69 -24.12 4.63
N GLU A 567 -19.61 -24.01 5.41
CA GLU A 567 -19.23 -24.96 6.46
C GLU A 567 -19.01 -24.21 7.78
N ASP A 568 -19.29 -24.86 8.91
CA ASP A 568 -19.12 -24.25 10.23
C ASP A 568 -17.68 -24.35 10.74
N LEU A 569 -17.34 -23.59 11.78
CA LEU A 569 -15.96 -23.52 12.30
C LEU A 569 -15.43 -24.89 12.76
N ASN A 570 -16.28 -25.77 13.33
CA ASN A 570 -15.82 -27.11 13.74
C ASN A 570 -15.48 -27.95 12.52
N SER A 571 -16.31 -27.94 11.48
CA SER A 571 -16.03 -28.62 10.19
C SER A 571 -14.72 -28.13 9.55
N LEU A 572 -14.35 -26.87 9.74
CA LEU A 572 -13.12 -26.29 9.20
C LEU A 572 -11.89 -26.61 10.07
N GLU A 573 -12.04 -26.61 11.40
CA GLU A 573 -11.00 -27.07 12.33
C GLU A 573 -10.71 -28.57 12.14
N GLU A 574 -11.74 -29.42 12.03
CA GLU A 574 -11.62 -30.86 11.72
C GLU A 574 -10.88 -31.11 10.39
N LYS A 575 -11.11 -30.27 9.36
CA LYS A 575 -10.39 -30.37 8.08
C LYS A 575 -8.92 -29.93 8.16
N GLN A 576 -8.56 -29.08 9.11
CA GLN A 576 -7.16 -28.69 9.36
C GLN A 576 -6.45 -29.67 10.31
N ILE A 577 -7.19 -30.41 11.13
CA ILE A 577 -6.69 -31.44 12.03
C ILE A 577 -6.66 -32.80 11.31
N GLY A 578 -5.54 -33.07 10.64
CA GLY A 578 -5.32 -34.37 10.00
C GLY A 578 -5.21 -35.53 11.00
N LEU A 579 -6.26 -36.38 11.00
CA LEU A 579 -6.44 -37.70 11.65
C LEU A 579 -7.10 -37.76 13.04
N GLU A 580 -8.12 -38.64 13.09
CA GLU A 580 -8.73 -39.33 14.23
C GLU A 580 -9.38 -38.50 15.34
N VAL A 581 -10.63 -38.07 15.08
CA VAL A 581 -11.65 -37.89 16.13
C VAL A 581 -12.06 -39.28 16.67
N PRO A 582 -11.93 -39.57 17.97
CA PRO A 582 -12.38 -40.84 18.54
C PRO A 582 -13.91 -40.95 18.54
N LEU A 583 -14.44 -42.10 18.08
CA LEU A 583 -15.86 -42.42 18.24
C LEU A 583 -16.24 -42.45 19.74
N PRO A 584 -17.39 -41.87 20.16
CA PRO A 584 -17.76 -41.82 21.58
C PRO A 584 -17.90 -43.21 22.22
N THR A 585 -17.04 -43.51 23.20
CA THR A 585 -17.06 -44.77 23.95
C THR A 585 -18.31 -44.90 24.81
N THR A 586 -18.93 -46.09 24.82
CA THR A 586 -20.20 -46.37 25.50
C THR A 586 -20.05 -46.69 26.99
N ALA A 587 -20.67 -45.90 27.88
CA ALA A 587 -21.16 -46.28 29.22
C ALA A 587 -21.97 -45.12 29.85
N SER A 588 -23.04 -45.32 30.63
CA SER A 588 -23.86 -46.53 30.86
C SER A 588 -25.26 -46.16 31.39
N GLU A 589 -26.27 -46.89 30.91
CA GLU A 589 -27.50 -47.33 31.62
C GLU A 589 -28.28 -46.40 32.57
N SER A 590 -29.57 -46.17 32.26
CA SER A 590 -30.68 -46.42 33.23
C SER A 590 -32.10 -46.23 32.67
N ASN A 591 -32.59 -47.19 31.87
CA ASN A 591 -33.82 -47.95 32.18
C ASN A 591 -34.24 -48.93 31.06
N PRO A 592 -34.63 -50.18 31.38
CA PRO A 592 -35.15 -51.13 30.40
C PRO A 592 -36.69 -51.16 30.36
N ALA A 593 -37.28 -51.00 29.18
CA ALA A 593 -38.68 -51.32 28.92
C ALA A 593 -38.91 -51.80 27.48
N LEU A 594 -39.35 -53.06 27.35
CA LEU A 594 -40.18 -53.65 26.27
C LEU A 594 -40.02 -53.06 24.85
N ALA A 595 -39.23 -53.63 23.93
CA ALA A 595 -39.35 -54.95 23.27
C ALA A 595 -40.57 -55.10 22.31
N ALA A 596 -40.32 -55.71 21.13
CA ALA A 596 -41.26 -56.00 20.01
C ALA A 596 -41.74 -54.76 19.21
N THR A 597 -41.94 -54.77 17.88
CA THR A 597 -41.71 -55.81 16.84
C THR A 597 -41.61 -55.20 15.42
N GLU A 598 -40.92 -55.93 14.52
CA GLU A 598 -41.17 -56.07 13.05
C GLU A 598 -41.29 -54.86 12.09
N ASN A 599 -40.35 -54.83 11.13
CA ASN A 599 -40.56 -54.81 9.67
C ASN A 599 -41.85 -54.17 9.07
N LEU A 600 -41.71 -53.15 8.21
CA LEU A 600 -41.77 -53.34 6.73
C LEU A 600 -41.53 -52.05 5.89
N ASN A 601 -41.17 -52.29 4.63
CA ASN A 601 -40.99 -51.35 3.49
C ASN A 601 -42.35 -51.07 2.78
N PRO A 602 -42.46 -50.22 1.73
CA PRO A 602 -41.93 -48.85 1.49
C PRO A 602 -43.02 -47.94 0.82
N THR A 603 -42.65 -47.08 -0.15
CA THR A 603 -43.51 -46.31 -1.11
C THR A 603 -44.25 -45.06 -0.59
N SER A 604 -44.58 -44.03 -1.40
CA SER A 604 -43.94 -43.49 -2.62
C SER A 604 -44.51 -42.11 -3.04
N ALA A 605 -43.71 -41.34 -3.77
CA ALA A 605 -44.11 -40.42 -4.87
C ALA A 605 -44.88 -39.08 -4.59
N LYS A 606 -44.23 -38.00 -5.05
CA LYS A 606 -44.76 -36.88 -5.86
C LYS A 606 -45.59 -35.72 -5.23
N SER A 607 -44.90 -34.56 -5.19
CA SER A 607 -45.17 -33.34 -5.98
C SER A 607 -46.11 -32.20 -5.50
N LYS A 608 -45.47 -31.02 -5.39
CA LYS A 608 -45.81 -29.70 -5.97
C LYS A 608 -46.74 -28.69 -5.25
N THR A 609 -46.29 -27.43 -5.37
CA THR A 609 -47.00 -26.13 -5.46
C THR A 609 -47.76 -25.53 -4.27
N GLU A 610 -47.15 -24.48 -3.72
CA GLU A 610 -47.66 -23.09 -3.62
C GLU A 610 -48.94 -22.78 -2.81
N ALA A 611 -48.70 -22.17 -1.64
CA ALA A 611 -49.17 -20.85 -1.20
C ALA A 611 -50.64 -20.39 -1.43
N SER A 612 -51.31 -20.08 -0.32
CA SER A 612 -52.18 -18.88 -0.20
C SER A 612 -52.21 -18.37 1.24
N GLU A 613 -52.40 -17.06 1.43
CA GLU A 613 -52.36 -16.37 2.73
C GLU A 613 -53.69 -16.39 3.50
N SER A 614 -53.67 -16.05 4.80
CA SER A 614 -54.81 -15.40 5.47
C SER A 614 -54.42 -14.57 6.71
N LYS A 615 -54.38 -13.25 6.54
CA LYS A 615 -54.63 -12.18 7.55
C LYS A 615 -56.13 -11.77 7.49
N PRO A 616 -56.67 -10.77 8.24
CA PRO A 616 -56.08 -9.79 9.19
C PRO A 616 -56.68 -10.00 10.62
N ASP A 617 -57.00 -9.07 11.54
CA ASP A 617 -57.03 -7.58 11.68
C ASP A 617 -57.10 -7.23 13.22
N VAL A 618 -57.15 -6.02 13.80
CA VAL A 618 -57.25 -4.62 13.33
C VAL A 618 -56.76 -3.61 14.42
N LYS A 619 -56.02 -2.54 14.03
CA LYS A 619 -55.81 -1.22 14.73
C LYS A 619 -55.28 -1.21 16.21
N ALA A 620 -54.70 -0.14 16.79
CA ALA A 620 -53.92 1.08 16.40
C ALA A 620 -53.47 1.76 17.75
N LYS A 621 -52.99 3.02 17.94
CA LYS A 621 -52.75 4.24 17.13
C LYS A 621 -51.90 5.26 17.95
N THR A 622 -51.01 6.07 17.31
CA THR A 622 -50.48 7.42 17.77
C THR A 622 -49.68 7.52 19.10
N THR A 623 -48.77 8.49 19.38
CA THR A 623 -48.14 9.65 18.67
C THR A 623 -46.92 10.20 19.44
N GLY A 624 -45.90 10.72 18.73
CA GLY A 624 -44.97 11.83 19.15
C GLY A 624 -44.01 11.60 20.34
N GLU A 625 -43.06 12.51 20.66
CA GLU A 625 -42.33 13.54 19.88
C GLU A 625 -41.18 14.15 20.74
N GLU A 626 -40.08 14.62 20.12
CA GLU A 626 -39.03 15.56 20.64
C GLU A 626 -38.27 15.24 21.98
N ILE A 627 -37.29 16.05 22.45
CA ILE A 627 -35.92 16.39 21.97
C ILE A 627 -35.19 17.23 23.10
N LYS A 628 -33.84 17.46 23.02
CA LYS A 628 -32.97 18.36 23.86
C LYS A 628 -32.57 17.84 25.27
N THR A 629 -31.30 17.83 25.73
CA THR A 629 -30.22 18.86 26.03
C THR A 629 -30.47 19.69 27.30
N THR A 630 -29.50 20.13 28.12
CA THR A 630 -28.01 20.04 28.23
C THR A 630 -27.56 20.41 29.68
N ASP A 631 -26.25 20.53 29.97
CA ASP A 631 -25.61 21.66 30.69
C ASP A 631 -24.50 21.34 31.73
N GLU A 632 -23.33 21.91 31.42
CA GLU A 632 -22.13 22.44 32.12
C GLU A 632 -22.23 23.04 33.57
N PRO A 633 -21.19 23.69 34.19
CA PRO A 633 -19.84 24.18 33.75
C PRO A 633 -18.64 23.60 34.58
N GLY A 634 -17.36 24.05 34.54
CA GLY A 634 -16.58 25.15 33.92
C GLY A 634 -15.96 26.14 34.96
N ALA A 635 -14.87 26.92 34.76
CA ALA A 635 -13.85 27.06 33.71
C ALA A 635 -12.70 28.06 34.14
N LYS A 636 -11.58 28.16 33.35
CA LYS A 636 -10.46 29.19 33.38
C LYS A 636 -9.39 29.08 34.51
N SER A 637 -8.19 29.72 34.49
CA SER A 637 -7.59 30.84 33.68
C SER A 637 -6.03 30.88 33.68
N GLU A 638 -5.40 31.41 32.60
CA GLU A 638 -4.19 32.31 32.55
C GLU A 638 -2.80 31.84 33.14
N GLU A 639 -1.59 32.33 32.79
CA GLU A 639 -1.08 33.31 31.78
C GLU A 639 0.41 33.02 31.31
N ARG A 640 1.15 33.99 30.72
CA ARG A 640 2.35 33.80 29.84
C ARG A 640 3.48 34.85 30.03
N SER A 641 4.77 34.48 30.14
CA SER A 641 5.99 35.35 29.95
C SER A 641 7.33 34.64 30.34
N LEU A 642 8.59 35.10 30.08
CA LEU A 642 9.26 35.81 28.95
C LEU A 642 10.83 35.78 29.09
N ALA A 643 11.55 35.66 27.96
CA ALA A 643 12.89 36.24 27.59
C ALA A 643 14.24 35.97 28.34
N GLY A 644 15.36 36.12 27.58
CA GLY A 644 16.79 36.13 28.00
C GLY A 644 17.60 34.89 27.54
N GLY A 645 18.83 34.91 27.00
CA GLY A 645 19.88 35.95 26.82
C GLY A 645 21.04 35.80 27.84
N GLU A 646 22.36 35.78 27.54
CA GLU A 646 23.15 35.94 26.30
C GLU A 646 24.61 35.37 26.45
N ILE A 647 25.22 34.89 25.35
CA ILE A 647 26.62 35.12 24.85
C ILE A 647 27.90 34.71 25.65
N LYS A 648 28.96 34.34 24.87
CA LYS A 648 30.45 34.22 25.12
C LYS A 648 31.04 32.83 25.49
N VAL A 649 32.29 32.47 25.13
CA VAL A 649 33.10 32.49 23.85
C VAL A 649 34.59 32.20 24.18
N ASN A 650 35.21 31.23 23.47
CA ASN A 650 36.65 30.87 23.39
C ASN A 650 37.39 30.54 24.71
N GLY A 651 38.52 29.82 24.76
CA GLY A 651 39.37 29.13 23.77
C GLY A 651 40.39 28.25 24.56
N ASP A 652 41.44 27.63 24.02
CA ASP A 652 41.97 27.45 22.65
C ASP A 652 43.18 26.45 22.70
N VAL A 653 43.58 25.83 21.58
CA VAL A 653 45.00 25.46 21.20
C VAL A 653 45.79 24.45 22.11
N GLU A 654 46.58 23.45 21.67
CA GLU A 654 46.92 22.79 20.38
C GLU A 654 47.73 21.48 20.62
N LYS A 655 47.77 20.57 19.62
CA LYS A 655 48.89 19.66 19.19
C LYS A 655 49.56 18.66 20.18
N ASP A 656 50.33 17.63 19.76
CA ASP A 656 50.30 16.69 18.61
C ASP A 656 51.38 15.57 18.84
N SER A 657 51.32 14.47 18.06
CA SER A 657 52.43 13.62 17.57
C SER A 657 53.06 12.43 18.38
N LYS A 658 52.83 11.21 17.84
CA LYS A 658 53.81 10.17 17.37
C LYS A 658 54.67 9.27 18.31
N ASN A 659 54.55 7.94 18.05
CA ASN A 659 55.61 6.89 17.85
C ASN A 659 56.52 6.46 19.04
N GLU A 660 57.16 5.26 19.13
CA GLU A 660 57.17 4.01 18.31
C GLU A 660 57.70 2.74 19.07
N LYS A 661 57.22 1.53 18.68
CA LYS A 661 57.86 0.17 18.57
C LYS A 661 58.62 -0.60 19.71
N LYS A 662 58.18 -1.89 19.85
CA LYS A 662 58.90 -3.17 20.18
C LYS A 662 59.51 -3.32 21.62
N ASP A 663 60.01 -4.47 22.12
CA ASP A 663 60.43 -5.74 21.46
C ASP A 663 60.17 -7.07 22.25
N GLU A 664 60.60 -8.22 21.70
CA GLU A 664 60.33 -9.65 22.03
C GLU A 664 61.21 -10.32 23.12
N LYS A 665 60.73 -11.48 23.68
CA LYS A 665 61.46 -12.78 23.75
C LYS A 665 60.69 -13.99 24.34
N ASP A 666 60.99 -15.19 23.82
CA ASP A 666 60.58 -16.54 24.29
C ASP A 666 61.58 -17.13 25.36
N GLU A 667 61.52 -18.37 25.91
CA GLU A 667 60.85 -19.64 25.53
C GLU A 667 60.72 -20.66 26.72
N LYS A 668 59.78 -21.63 26.63
CA LYS A 668 59.60 -23.04 27.17
C LYS A 668 60.43 -23.59 28.39
N ASP A 669 60.09 -24.70 29.09
CA ASP A 669 59.44 -25.96 28.67
C ASP A 669 58.86 -26.84 29.83
N LYS A 670 57.80 -27.61 29.51
CA LYS A 670 57.26 -28.91 30.08
C LYS A 670 57.49 -29.37 31.54
N LYS A 671 56.41 -29.89 32.16
CA LYS A 671 56.10 -31.36 32.20
C LYS A 671 54.71 -31.71 32.78
N ASP A 672 54.20 -32.89 32.41
CA ASP A 672 52.91 -33.48 32.81
C ASP A 672 53.08 -34.85 33.49
N GLU A 673 52.14 -35.20 34.38
CA GLU A 673 51.40 -36.49 34.51
C GLU A 673 50.75 -36.61 35.91
N GLY A 674 49.50 -37.09 35.97
CA GLY A 674 48.66 -37.14 37.20
C GLY A 674 48.66 -38.50 37.92
N PRO A 675 47.52 -39.01 38.47
CA PRO A 675 46.22 -38.36 38.71
C PRO A 675 45.65 -38.58 40.14
N ILE A 676 44.81 -37.67 40.68
CA ILE A 676 44.07 -37.93 41.95
C ILE A 676 42.58 -37.54 41.88
N VAL A 677 41.78 -38.51 42.32
CA VAL A 677 40.34 -38.57 42.66
C VAL A 677 39.64 -37.25 43.05
N ILE A 678 38.47 -37.02 42.44
CA ILE A 678 37.50 -35.97 42.79
C ILE A 678 36.77 -36.30 44.11
N THR A 679 36.55 -35.30 44.97
CA THR A 679 35.54 -35.37 46.05
C THR A 679 34.47 -34.29 45.87
N GLY A 680 33.23 -34.61 46.23
CA GLY A 680 32.02 -33.90 45.76
C GLY A 680 31.70 -32.55 46.44
N ALA A 681 32.68 -31.65 46.57
CA ALA A 681 32.48 -30.32 47.17
C ALA A 681 32.66 -29.14 46.19
N GLU A 682 33.29 -29.35 45.03
CA GLU A 682 33.73 -28.26 44.13
C GLU A 682 32.91 -28.13 42.83
N LEU A 683 31.63 -28.53 42.84
CA LEU A 683 30.68 -28.37 41.73
C LEU A 683 29.65 -27.26 41.99
N ALA A 684 30.12 -26.04 42.26
CA ALA A 684 29.26 -24.89 42.58
C ALA A 684 29.78 -23.51 42.10
N GLN A 685 30.50 -23.45 40.97
CA GLN A 685 30.85 -22.19 40.31
C GLN A 685 30.45 -22.20 38.82
N SER A 686 29.18 -21.93 38.54
CA SER A 686 28.73 -21.61 37.18
C SER A 686 29.32 -20.28 36.73
N SER A 687 29.88 -20.24 35.51
CA SER A 687 30.12 -18.98 34.80
C SER A 687 28.81 -18.19 34.72
N LYS A 688 28.84 -16.92 35.13
CA LYS A 688 27.68 -16.03 35.01
C LYS A 688 27.54 -15.60 33.56
N ALA A 689 26.32 -15.62 33.04
CA ALA A 689 26.03 -15.08 31.72
C ALA A 689 26.45 -13.60 31.67
N VAL A 690 27.07 -13.19 30.55
CA VAL A 690 27.49 -11.81 30.32
C VAL A 690 26.60 -11.23 29.23
N HIS A 691 25.82 -10.22 29.59
CA HIS A 691 24.76 -9.66 28.76
C HIS A 691 25.28 -8.43 28.03
N GLU A 692 26.05 -8.69 26.98
CA GLU A 692 26.74 -7.67 26.18
C GLU A 692 25.82 -6.55 25.67
N GLY A 693 26.32 -5.31 25.61
CA GLY A 693 25.57 -4.15 25.09
C GLY A 693 24.36 -3.69 25.94
N PHE A 694 24.12 -4.30 27.11
CA PHE A 694 23.14 -3.82 28.09
C PHE A 694 23.84 -3.17 29.28
N THR A 695 23.27 -2.08 29.81
CA THR A 695 23.82 -1.30 30.93
C THR A 695 22.79 -1.16 32.04
N CYS A 696 23.14 -1.51 33.27
CA CYS A 696 22.27 -1.33 34.43
C CYS A 696 22.12 0.17 34.74
N LYS A 697 20.89 0.70 34.73
CA LYS A 697 20.62 2.12 34.99
C LYS A 697 21.04 2.55 36.40
N GLU A 698 20.99 1.65 37.38
CA GLU A 698 21.31 1.93 38.79
C GLU A 698 22.80 1.98 39.11
N CYS A 699 23.55 0.91 38.80
CA CYS A 699 24.98 0.81 39.14
C CYS A 699 25.93 1.10 37.97
N LYS A 700 25.40 1.43 36.79
CA LYS A 700 26.13 1.69 35.54
C LYS A 700 26.99 0.54 35.01
N MET A 701 26.89 -0.64 35.61
CA MET A 701 27.49 -1.90 35.14
C MET A 701 27.12 -2.16 33.67
N SER A 702 28.15 -2.28 32.82
CA SER A 702 28.07 -2.57 31.40
C SER A 702 29.34 -3.35 31.00
N PRO A 703 29.25 -4.53 30.36
CA PRO A 703 28.02 -5.31 30.18
C PRO A 703 27.38 -5.73 31.52
N ILE A 704 26.13 -6.16 31.52
CA ILE A 704 25.50 -6.68 32.75
C ILE A 704 25.98 -8.11 33.00
N GLU A 705 26.47 -8.40 34.21
CA GLU A 705 26.85 -9.74 34.65
C GLU A 705 25.73 -10.43 35.45
N GLY A 706 25.27 -11.57 34.94
CA GLY A 706 24.21 -12.36 35.54
C GLY A 706 22.81 -11.75 35.37
N PRO A 707 21.78 -12.38 35.97
CA PRO A 707 20.39 -12.10 35.63
C PRO A 707 19.98 -10.64 35.84
N TRP A 708 19.03 -10.18 35.04
CA TRP A 708 18.59 -8.79 35.02
C TRP A 708 17.14 -8.65 34.54
N TYR A 709 16.63 -7.44 34.64
CA TYR A 709 15.23 -7.11 34.33
C TYR A 709 15.17 -5.93 33.35
N ARG A 710 14.33 -6.05 32.32
CA ARG A 710 13.98 -4.98 31.37
C ARG A 710 12.55 -4.51 31.60
N CYS A 711 12.31 -3.21 31.60
CA CYS A 711 10.94 -2.68 31.64
C CYS A 711 10.20 -2.89 30.30
N LEU A 712 8.94 -3.32 30.38
CA LEU A 712 8.05 -3.54 29.23
C LEU A 712 7.05 -2.40 28.98
N ASN A 713 7.03 -1.34 29.80
CA ASN A 713 6.23 -0.14 29.53
C ASN A 713 6.89 0.71 28.43
N SER A 714 6.12 1.21 27.45
CA SER A 714 6.62 1.96 26.28
C SER A 714 7.55 3.11 26.67
N ALA A 715 7.11 3.96 27.59
CA ALA A 715 7.84 5.12 28.10
C ALA A 715 9.18 4.78 28.79
N CYS A 716 9.45 3.51 29.07
CA CYS A 716 10.63 3.06 29.83
C CYS A 716 11.37 1.86 29.19
N LEU A 717 11.16 1.55 27.91
CA LEU A 717 11.75 0.40 27.20
C LEU A 717 13.30 0.31 27.20
N SER A 718 14.02 1.38 27.58
CA SER A 718 15.48 1.37 27.78
C SER A 718 15.92 1.14 29.23
N TYR A 719 15.00 1.02 30.19
CA TYR A 719 15.30 0.80 31.59
C TYR A 719 15.65 -0.66 31.85
N ASN A 720 16.94 -0.89 32.13
CA ASN A 720 17.53 -2.18 32.43
C ASN A 720 18.09 -2.13 33.87
N ILE A 721 17.79 -3.12 34.71
CA ILE A 721 18.30 -3.20 36.09
C ILE A 721 18.80 -4.61 36.39
N CYS A 722 20.07 -4.74 36.81
CA CYS A 722 20.63 -6.05 37.18
C CYS A 722 20.02 -6.54 38.50
N GLU A 723 19.96 -7.87 38.70
CA GLU A 723 19.25 -8.47 39.83
C GLU A 723 19.76 -7.98 41.20
N LYS A 724 21.08 -7.72 41.32
CA LYS A 724 21.68 -7.10 42.52
C LYS A 724 21.04 -5.75 42.85
N CYS A 725 20.79 -4.92 41.84
CA CYS A 725 20.16 -3.61 42.01
C CYS A 725 18.65 -3.73 42.23
N MET A 726 17.98 -4.66 41.57
CA MET A 726 16.55 -4.91 41.80
C MET A 726 16.28 -5.37 43.25
N LYS A 727 17.13 -6.25 43.79
CA LYS A 727 17.04 -6.75 45.18
C LYS A 727 17.43 -5.70 46.23
N SER A 728 18.37 -4.80 45.94
CA SER A 728 18.82 -3.75 46.88
C SER A 728 18.05 -2.44 46.77
N LYS A 729 17.36 -2.19 45.64
CA LYS A 729 16.50 -1.03 45.40
C LYS A 729 15.16 -1.44 44.73
N PRO A 730 14.26 -2.16 45.43
CA PRO A 730 12.96 -2.57 44.86
C PRO A 730 11.97 -1.42 44.58
N ASN A 731 12.37 -0.17 44.79
CA ASN A 731 11.64 1.06 44.45
C ASN A 731 12.38 1.92 43.40
N ALA A 732 13.41 1.39 42.71
CA ALA A 732 14.18 2.16 41.71
C ALA A 732 13.44 2.41 40.38
N HIS A 733 12.30 1.74 40.20
CA HIS A 733 11.43 1.90 39.05
C HIS A 733 9.96 1.84 39.49
N ASP A 734 9.03 2.24 38.61
CA ASP A 734 7.60 2.15 38.90
C ASP A 734 7.17 0.69 39.08
N LYS A 735 6.31 0.44 40.08
CA LYS A 735 5.85 -0.90 40.46
C LYS A 735 4.64 -1.39 39.65
N THR A 736 3.96 -0.50 38.95
CA THR A 736 2.90 -0.84 37.99
C THR A 736 3.48 -1.41 36.69
N HIS A 737 4.74 -1.11 36.39
CA HIS A 737 5.42 -1.56 35.18
C HIS A 737 5.80 -3.05 35.27
N LYS A 738 5.37 -3.82 34.28
CA LYS A 738 5.81 -5.21 34.10
C LYS A 738 7.29 -5.24 33.72
N LEU A 739 8.07 -6.06 34.42
CA LEU A 739 9.48 -6.28 34.14
C LEU A 739 9.70 -7.69 33.56
N LEU A 740 10.37 -7.78 32.42
CA LEU A 740 10.83 -9.04 31.84
C LEU A 740 12.13 -9.47 32.52
N TYR A 741 12.13 -10.65 33.16
CA TYR A 741 13.33 -11.27 33.71
C TYR A 741 14.14 -11.98 32.63
N ILE A 742 15.46 -11.80 32.67
CA ILE A 742 16.39 -12.20 31.62
C ILE A 742 17.55 -12.91 32.30
N GLN A 743 17.72 -14.20 32.01
CA GLN A 743 18.62 -15.08 32.76
C GLN A 743 19.79 -15.61 31.91
N THR A 744 19.60 -15.85 30.61
CA THR A 744 20.64 -16.38 29.72
C THR A 744 21.16 -15.35 28.72
N GLU A 745 22.35 -15.62 28.18
CA GLU A 745 22.89 -14.86 27.04
C GLU A 745 21.99 -14.98 25.80
N GLU A 746 21.32 -16.13 25.62
CA GLU A 746 20.42 -16.37 24.49
C GLU A 746 19.13 -15.54 24.57
N ASP A 747 18.57 -15.35 25.77
CA ASP A 747 17.44 -14.44 25.99
C ASP A 747 17.85 -12.99 25.67
N SER A 748 19.06 -12.60 26.06
CA SER A 748 19.63 -11.29 25.71
C SER A 748 19.92 -11.15 24.21
N LYS A 749 20.26 -12.24 23.50
CA LYS A 749 20.33 -12.25 22.03
C LYS A 749 18.95 -12.08 21.41
N LYS A 750 17.92 -12.78 21.88
CA LYS A 750 16.52 -12.58 21.44
C LYS A 750 16.03 -11.14 21.67
N LEU A 751 16.46 -10.50 22.76
CA LEU A 751 16.16 -9.09 23.06
C LEU A 751 16.99 -8.06 22.30
N LYS A 752 18.20 -8.41 21.81
CA LYS A 752 18.91 -7.65 20.78
C LYS A 752 18.26 -7.84 19.41
N ASP A 753 17.78 -9.04 19.13
CA ASP A 753 17.10 -9.39 17.88
C ASP A 753 15.74 -8.69 17.74
N GLN A 754 15.12 -8.25 18.84
CA GLN A 754 13.98 -7.32 18.84
C GLN A 754 14.37 -5.85 18.56
N LEU A 755 15.66 -5.57 18.38
CA LEU A 755 16.22 -4.37 17.76
C LEU A 755 17.08 -4.75 16.53
N LYS A 756 16.62 -5.75 15.76
CA LYS A 756 17.31 -6.22 14.56
C LYS A 756 17.51 -5.08 13.56
N GLU A 757 18.76 -4.79 13.25
CA GLU A 757 19.17 -4.04 12.05
C GLU A 757 18.94 -4.85 10.74
N GLY A 758 17.95 -5.75 10.74
CA GLY A 758 17.56 -6.57 9.60
C GLY A 758 16.40 -5.96 8.81
N GLU A 759 15.37 -5.43 9.49
CA GLU A 759 14.19 -4.87 8.82
C GLU A 759 14.52 -3.55 8.09
N ASP A 760 15.26 -2.64 8.74
CA ASP A 760 15.86 -1.43 8.13
C ASP A 760 16.60 -1.72 6.81
N ASN A 761 17.20 -2.90 6.72
CA ASN A 761 18.09 -3.33 5.64
C ASN A 761 17.41 -4.34 4.69
N SER A 762 16.10 -4.52 4.79
CA SER A 762 15.30 -5.42 3.95
C SER A 762 14.56 -4.68 2.82
N ILE A 763 14.44 -5.33 1.67
CA ILE A 763 13.67 -4.88 0.51
C ILE A 763 13.08 -6.08 -0.23
N THR A 764 11.82 -5.99 -0.66
CA THR A 764 11.18 -7.01 -1.49
C THR A 764 11.31 -6.61 -2.97
N LEU A 765 12.01 -7.43 -3.76
CA LEU A 765 12.36 -7.16 -5.16
C LEU A 765 11.78 -8.21 -6.10
N GLY A 766 11.18 -7.77 -7.19
CA GLY A 766 10.62 -8.59 -8.26
C GLY A 766 11.36 -8.40 -9.58
N LEU A 767 11.91 -9.48 -10.13
CA LEU A 767 12.30 -9.51 -11.53
C LEU A 767 11.07 -9.91 -12.37
N ARG A 768 10.67 -9.01 -13.28
CA ARG A 768 9.62 -9.19 -14.29
C ARG A 768 10.28 -9.28 -15.67
N ILE A 769 9.96 -10.31 -16.45
CA ILE A 769 10.44 -10.48 -17.83
C ILE A 769 9.25 -10.61 -18.75
N TYR A 770 9.18 -9.71 -19.73
CA TYR A 770 8.17 -9.67 -20.78
C TYR A 770 8.80 -10.21 -22.07
N THR A 771 8.12 -11.14 -22.73
CA THR A 771 8.48 -11.69 -24.04
C THR A 771 7.25 -11.78 -24.93
N LYS A 772 7.41 -11.91 -26.26
CA LYS A 772 6.30 -11.95 -27.23
C LYS A 772 6.27 -13.28 -27.99
N GLY A 773 5.08 -13.82 -28.22
CA GLY A 773 4.89 -15.03 -29.01
C GLY A 773 5.10 -16.33 -28.22
N GLY A 774 5.82 -17.29 -28.80
CA GLY A 774 5.98 -18.65 -28.26
C GLY A 774 6.80 -18.70 -26.97
N SER A 775 7.97 -18.04 -26.98
CA SER A 775 9.02 -18.07 -25.95
C SER A 775 8.50 -18.18 -24.51
N ALA A 776 8.87 -19.28 -23.85
CA ALA A 776 8.65 -19.50 -22.43
C ALA A 776 9.91 -19.05 -21.67
N VAL A 777 9.71 -18.42 -20.52
CA VAL A 777 10.80 -17.96 -19.64
C VAL A 777 10.73 -18.70 -18.31
N THR A 778 11.84 -19.30 -17.91
CA THR A 778 12.04 -19.80 -16.53
C THR A 778 12.89 -18.79 -15.78
N ILE A 779 12.54 -18.47 -14.53
CA ILE A 779 13.29 -17.54 -13.66
C ILE A 779 13.71 -18.28 -12.38
N SER A 780 14.89 -17.97 -11.86
CA SER A 780 15.40 -18.48 -10.58
C SER A 780 16.26 -17.41 -9.90
N GLY A 781 16.32 -17.39 -8.58
CA GLY A 781 16.91 -16.31 -7.79
C GLY A 781 17.86 -16.82 -6.72
N GLN A 782 18.86 -16.01 -6.38
CA GLN A 782 19.90 -16.36 -5.43
C GLN A 782 20.26 -15.16 -4.54
N LEU A 783 20.21 -15.37 -3.23
CA LEU A 783 20.70 -14.42 -2.23
C LEU A 783 22.19 -14.66 -1.95
N ARG A 784 22.93 -13.62 -1.57
CA ARG A 784 24.39 -13.64 -1.31
C ARG A 784 24.92 -14.82 -0.48
N HIS A 785 24.11 -15.32 0.45
CA HIS A 785 24.43 -16.44 1.33
C HIS A 785 23.34 -17.54 1.34
N GLY A 786 22.46 -17.55 0.35
CA GLY A 786 21.31 -18.47 0.27
C GLY A 786 21.47 -19.56 -0.80
N ASN A 787 20.70 -20.63 -0.65
CA ASN A 787 20.51 -21.64 -1.70
C ASN A 787 19.85 -21.00 -2.94
N ILE A 788 20.05 -21.59 -4.13
CA ILE A 788 19.37 -21.17 -5.35
C ILE A 788 17.89 -21.54 -5.23
N LEU A 789 17.02 -20.53 -5.31
CA LEU A 789 15.57 -20.69 -5.30
C LEU A 789 15.08 -20.72 -6.75
N SER A 790 14.68 -21.89 -7.22
CA SER A 790 14.18 -22.06 -8.60
C SER A 790 12.66 -22.17 -8.64
N TRP A 791 12.01 -21.41 -9.53
CA TRP A 791 10.58 -21.49 -9.77
C TRP A 791 10.30 -21.93 -11.20
N LYS A 792 9.36 -22.86 -11.37
CA LYS A 792 8.83 -23.28 -12.67
C LYS A 792 7.32 -23.38 -12.59
N LYS A 793 6.63 -22.83 -13.59
CA LYS A 793 5.20 -23.02 -13.75
C LYS A 793 4.88 -24.50 -13.96
N LYS A 794 4.02 -25.10 -13.13
CA LYS A 794 3.43 -26.41 -13.43
C LYS A 794 2.46 -26.25 -14.61
N GLY A 795 2.44 -27.22 -15.51
CA GLY A 795 1.46 -27.28 -16.60
C GLY A 795 1.90 -26.70 -17.95
N GLN A 796 3.10 -27.06 -18.42
CA GLN A 796 3.39 -27.12 -19.86
C GLN A 796 4.15 -28.43 -20.16
N ASN A 797 3.44 -29.34 -20.84
CA ASN A 797 3.96 -30.49 -21.60
C ASN A 797 3.55 -30.26 -23.07
#